data_AF-A0AA88CZD9-F1
#
_entry.id   AF-A0AA88CZD9-F1
#
_cell.length_a   1.000
_cell.length_b   1.000
_cell.length_c   1.000
_cell.angle_alpha   90.00
_cell.angle_beta   90.00
_cell.angle_gamma   90.00
#
_symmetry.space_group_name_H-M   'P 1'
#
loop_
_entity.id
_entity.type
_entity.pdbx_description
1 polymer ?
#
loop_
_entity_poly.entity_id
_entity_poly.type
_entity_poly.pdbx_seq_one_letter_code
_entity_poly.pdbx_strand_id
1 'polypeptide(L)'
;MDARSIARNGMGKCSRKIQKAWKTQQGTEAIEKIILDMDEMVEEIHLSAMVFLDMCNLRLLKVKSFCDTNKCKVYFPEGLRSLPRALRYLEWPAFPADSLPSKSMLRNLVELKMPNSQLEQLWDGSIVQPLEKLTHIDLSHSKNLIQFPNLSGAPNLEIINLEHCTSLLEVPSNHLQNVDKLIDFNLSHCTSLSGLPDTIVAGALKVFKLSGCSRLTGIPHIIGTTMEELYLDSTSIMEVPSSIASHSHLSLLSVRNCECLESLPSSIHNLEFIESLSLFGCSVLQNIPELPKNMKELVLNGAAIKEIPSSIESLLHLESITLSHCQMLESLPSSIFKLRNLTDLSLSNCSNLTNFPEILEPIENVRLLRLNGTGIKQLPSSIHNLIRLSHLDLSWCRSLEGLPRNMCIMHSLRILDLSNCSKLNHLPSLAGLTSLENLDLSATSITGIPPSIRRLSKLQVLCIRDCKNLQCLTELPLFLEYLNASECPLLEKLILGLKASCDDNFFSEESVVSFLFDGCLKLDSNNIMLNFGYRVLRKVLRYKPGIYLGYVPSVNSSWPGSEVPEWFNYQCEGSSIKIKLPPNWNNTDFLGFVVCAVALGDYYPHPDCLCLSSHFHLLKTNHSETMPFLWRFKGGSDDDDVPTFTSPYIFTWFQYQMYNQDAEEASFKFFFKEWIDDINVQSSKTKVIRCGIRMLYRQDAEEFGIRPYKIYPIAPPTNTISKPDQVQVEEEE
;
A
#
# COMPACT_ATOMS: atom_id res chain seq x y z
N MET A 1 -40.61 -14.53 53.18
CA MET A 1 -40.50 -13.15 52.65
C MET A 1 -40.44 -13.23 51.13
N ASP A 2 -41.25 -12.41 50.48
CA ASP A 2 -41.85 -12.56 49.15
C ASP A 2 -40.93 -12.61 47.92
N ALA A 3 -41.40 -13.37 46.92
CA ALA A 3 -40.86 -13.53 45.58
C ALA A 3 -41.33 -12.44 44.58
N ARG A 4 -41.39 -11.17 45.00
CA ARG A 4 -41.81 -10.05 44.12
C ARG A 4 -40.94 -8.80 44.33
N SER A 5 -39.70 -8.80 43.83
CA SER A 5 -39.02 -7.58 43.33
C SER A 5 -37.61 -7.87 42.83
N ILE A 6 -37.44 -8.27 41.56
CA ILE A 6 -36.18 -8.01 40.85
C ILE A 6 -36.52 -7.63 39.40
N ALA A 7 -37.10 -6.45 39.26
CA ALA A 7 -37.00 -5.66 38.05
C ALA A 7 -36.46 -4.29 38.48
N ARG A 8 -35.35 -3.89 37.84
CA ARG A 8 -34.61 -2.62 37.96
C ARG A 8 -33.59 -2.53 39.11
N ASN A 9 -32.36 -2.22 38.66
CA ASN A 9 -31.18 -1.73 39.39
C ASN A 9 -30.23 -2.77 40.02
N GLY A 10 -29.10 -2.99 39.33
CA GLY A 10 -27.85 -3.50 39.91
C GLY A 10 -27.33 -4.81 39.29
N MET A 11 -26.66 -4.73 38.12
CA MET A 11 -26.02 -5.89 37.47
C MET A 11 -25.01 -6.63 38.38
N GLY A 12 -24.32 -5.95 39.30
CA GLY A 12 -23.34 -6.59 40.20
C GLY A 12 -23.90 -7.38 41.41
N LYS A 13 -25.18 -7.24 41.78
CA LYS A 13 -25.76 -7.96 42.94
C LYS A 13 -26.39 -9.32 42.58
N CYS A 14 -26.80 -9.51 41.32
CA CYS A 14 -27.33 -10.80 40.85
C CYS A 14 -26.23 -11.86 40.67
N SER A 15 -25.05 -11.45 40.18
CA SER A 15 -23.87 -12.29 40.00
C SER A 15 -23.51 -13.05 41.29
N ARG A 16 -23.42 -12.36 42.44
CA ARG A 16 -23.09 -13.01 43.73
C ARG A 16 -24.14 -14.00 44.24
N LYS A 17 -25.44 -13.78 43.98
CA LYS A 17 -26.50 -14.73 44.38
C LYS A 17 -26.50 -15.99 43.51
N ILE A 18 -26.27 -15.84 42.21
CA ILE A 18 -26.14 -16.96 41.28
C ILE A 18 -24.84 -17.73 41.56
N GLN A 19 -23.72 -17.03 41.76
CA GLN A 19 -22.46 -17.63 42.21
C GLN A 19 -22.63 -18.39 43.53
N LYS A 20 -23.36 -17.82 44.50
CA LYS A 20 -23.67 -18.52 45.76
C LYS A 20 -24.54 -19.75 45.50
N ALA A 21 -25.59 -19.66 44.69
CA ALA A 21 -26.45 -20.81 44.34
C ALA A 21 -25.70 -21.93 43.58
N TRP A 22 -24.78 -21.56 42.69
CA TRP A 22 -23.87 -22.48 41.99
C TRP A 22 -22.84 -23.10 42.95
N LYS A 23 -22.24 -22.31 43.85
CA LYS A 23 -21.33 -22.81 44.92
C LYS A 23 -22.04 -23.70 45.94
N THR A 24 -23.31 -23.44 46.25
CA THR A 24 -24.10 -24.23 47.22
C THR A 24 -24.90 -25.37 46.57
N GLN A 25 -24.82 -25.54 45.25
CA GLN A 25 -25.51 -26.61 44.49
C GLN A 25 -27.04 -26.67 44.72
N GLN A 26 -27.69 -25.53 45.02
CA GLN A 26 -29.13 -25.46 45.25
C GLN A 26 -29.83 -24.86 44.03
N GLY A 27 -30.09 -25.69 43.03
CA GLY A 27 -30.99 -25.34 41.92
C GLY A 27 -32.45 -25.31 42.39
N THR A 28 -33.27 -24.43 41.81
CA THR A 28 -34.72 -24.44 42.06
C THR A 28 -35.47 -24.28 40.75
N GLU A 29 -36.68 -24.82 40.69
CA GLU A 29 -37.56 -24.72 39.52
C GLU A 29 -37.96 -23.28 39.18
N ALA A 30 -37.77 -22.31 40.09
CA ALA A 30 -38.10 -20.91 39.84
C ALA A 30 -37.08 -20.19 38.91
N ILE A 31 -35.92 -20.80 38.65
CA ILE A 31 -34.86 -20.18 37.85
C ILE A 31 -35.16 -20.37 36.36
N GLU A 32 -35.54 -19.30 35.67
CA GLU A 32 -35.77 -19.31 34.22
C GLU A 32 -34.60 -18.76 33.40
N LYS A 33 -33.70 -17.99 34.02
CA LYS A 33 -32.61 -17.29 33.33
C LYS A 33 -31.35 -17.23 34.18
N ILE A 34 -30.22 -17.59 33.58
CA ILE A 34 -28.89 -17.42 34.14
C ILE A 34 -28.05 -16.61 33.15
N ILE A 35 -27.51 -15.50 33.64
CA ILE A 35 -26.42 -14.78 32.98
C ILE A 35 -25.28 -14.71 33.97
N LEU A 36 -24.16 -15.32 33.61
CA LEU A 36 -22.93 -15.27 34.39
C LEU A 36 -21.91 -14.42 33.65
N ASP A 37 -21.20 -13.58 34.38
CA ASP A 37 -20.08 -12.80 33.84
C ASP A 37 -18.79 -13.36 34.42
N MET A 38 -17.97 -14.02 33.59
CA MET A 38 -16.73 -14.67 34.04
C MET A 38 -15.62 -13.66 34.30
N ASP A 39 -15.69 -12.47 33.71
CA ASP A 39 -14.65 -11.44 33.89
C ASP A 39 -14.73 -10.81 35.28
N GLU A 40 -15.93 -10.73 35.85
CA GLU A 40 -16.16 -10.31 37.24
C GLU A 40 -15.75 -11.39 38.28
N MET A 41 -15.34 -12.59 37.85
CA MET A 41 -14.97 -13.69 38.75
C MET A 41 -13.49 -13.65 39.14
N VAL A 42 -13.22 -13.68 40.44
CA VAL A 42 -11.87 -13.76 41.01
C VAL A 42 -11.42 -15.21 41.23
N GLU A 43 -12.37 -16.14 41.41
CA GLU A 43 -12.11 -17.54 41.75
C GLU A 43 -12.70 -18.48 40.69
N GLU A 44 -12.07 -19.64 40.52
CA GLU A 44 -12.59 -20.76 39.73
C GLU A 44 -13.78 -21.43 40.45
N ILE A 45 -14.75 -21.91 39.68
CA ILE A 45 -15.93 -22.61 40.18
C ILE A 45 -15.95 -24.03 39.62
N HIS A 46 -15.93 -25.01 40.52
CA HIS A 46 -16.15 -26.41 40.17
C HIS A 46 -17.63 -26.76 40.42
N LEU A 47 -18.33 -27.09 39.35
CA LEU A 47 -19.73 -27.48 39.39
C LEU A 47 -19.89 -29.00 39.42
N SER A 48 -20.89 -29.46 40.17
CA SER A 48 -21.33 -30.86 40.14
C SER A 48 -21.86 -31.22 38.75
N ALA A 49 -21.67 -32.47 38.34
CA ALA A 49 -22.25 -33.02 37.12
C ALA A 49 -23.79 -32.94 37.06
N MET A 50 -24.44 -32.76 38.20
CA MET A 50 -25.90 -32.67 38.36
C MET A 50 -26.41 -31.23 38.58
N VAL A 51 -25.57 -30.20 38.41
CA VAL A 51 -25.92 -28.79 38.76
C VAL A 51 -27.24 -28.28 38.15
N PHE A 52 -27.62 -28.79 36.97
CA PHE A 52 -28.82 -28.35 36.26
C PHE A 52 -30.05 -29.24 36.47
N LEU A 53 -29.94 -30.31 37.27
CA LEU A 53 -31.00 -31.31 37.42
C LEU A 53 -32.31 -30.70 37.94
N ASP A 54 -32.23 -29.79 38.92
CA ASP A 54 -33.39 -29.16 39.57
C ASP A 54 -33.85 -27.85 38.89
N MET A 55 -33.17 -27.41 37.83
CA MET A 55 -33.44 -26.14 37.13
C MET A 55 -34.32 -26.34 35.88
N CYS A 56 -35.41 -27.11 36.04
CA CYS A 56 -36.25 -27.59 34.93
C CYS A 56 -36.85 -26.49 34.04
N ASN A 57 -37.07 -25.28 34.57
CA ASN A 57 -37.63 -24.13 33.85
C ASN A 57 -36.58 -23.19 33.23
N LEU A 58 -35.28 -23.52 33.32
CA LEU A 58 -34.23 -22.67 32.76
C LEU A 58 -34.36 -22.60 31.23
N ARG A 59 -34.56 -21.38 30.71
CA ARG A 59 -34.74 -21.08 29.27
C ARG A 59 -33.53 -20.38 28.66
N LEU A 60 -32.79 -19.61 29.44
CA LEU A 60 -31.60 -18.89 28.97
C LEU A 60 -30.43 -19.17 29.89
N LEU A 61 -29.36 -19.71 29.32
CA LEU A 61 -28.06 -19.85 29.97
C LEU A 61 -27.03 -19.12 29.13
N LYS A 62 -26.50 -18.01 29.65
CA LYS A 62 -25.47 -17.21 29.00
C LYS A 62 -24.31 -17.02 29.95
N VAL A 63 -23.13 -17.47 29.55
CA VAL A 63 -21.88 -17.23 30.25
C VAL A 63 -21.08 -16.24 29.40
N LYS A 64 -20.91 -15.02 29.89
CA LYS A 64 -20.12 -13.98 29.23
C LYS A 64 -18.64 -14.18 29.56
N SER A 65 -17.81 -14.01 28.55
CA SER A 65 -16.37 -13.92 28.66
C SER A 65 -15.90 -12.89 27.62
N PHE A 66 -15.18 -11.86 28.05
CA PHE A 66 -14.58 -10.83 27.21
C PHE A 66 -13.13 -11.16 26.83
N CYS A 67 -12.54 -12.22 27.41
CA CYS A 67 -11.14 -12.53 27.24
C CYS A 67 -10.89 -13.60 26.16
N ASP A 68 -10.00 -13.30 25.21
CA ASP A 68 -9.34 -14.24 24.28
C ASP A 68 -8.47 -15.31 24.97
N THR A 69 -8.47 -15.34 26.30
CA THR A 69 -7.80 -16.41 27.05
C THR A 69 -8.70 -17.65 26.99
N ASN A 70 -8.20 -18.75 26.42
CA ASN A 70 -8.82 -20.10 26.39
C ASN A 70 -9.17 -20.70 27.79
N LYS A 71 -9.27 -19.90 28.84
CA LYS A 71 -9.44 -20.32 30.23
C LYS A 71 -10.87 -20.06 30.69
N CYS A 72 -11.69 -21.10 30.67
CA CYS A 72 -12.94 -21.12 31.41
C CYS A 72 -12.66 -21.01 32.91
N LYS A 73 -13.41 -20.20 33.67
CA LYS A 73 -13.33 -20.20 35.15
C LYS A 73 -14.37 -21.14 35.78
N VAL A 74 -15.15 -21.84 34.96
CA VAL A 74 -16.17 -22.79 35.40
C VAL A 74 -15.77 -24.17 34.90
N TYR A 75 -15.72 -25.16 35.78
CA TYR A 75 -15.24 -26.51 35.47
C TYR A 75 -16.23 -27.59 35.93
N PHE A 76 -16.24 -28.72 35.21
CA PHE A 76 -17.01 -29.91 35.55
C PHE A 76 -16.07 -31.10 35.78
N PRO A 77 -15.52 -31.29 36.99
CA PRO A 77 -14.53 -32.35 37.26
C PRO A 77 -15.06 -33.77 36.96
N GLU A 78 -16.37 -33.97 37.11
CA GLU A 78 -17.06 -35.25 36.87
C GLU A 78 -17.80 -35.28 35.50
N GLY A 79 -17.56 -34.29 34.63
CA GLY A 79 -18.32 -34.07 33.40
C GLY A 79 -19.74 -33.51 33.65
N LEU A 80 -20.50 -33.28 32.57
CA LEU A 80 -21.87 -32.76 32.65
C LEU A 80 -22.90 -33.85 32.31
N ARG A 81 -23.79 -34.19 33.23
CA ARG A 81 -24.76 -35.30 33.04
C ARG A 81 -26.07 -34.92 32.39
N SER A 82 -26.53 -33.67 32.52
CA SER A 82 -27.79 -33.23 31.91
C SER A 82 -27.81 -31.71 31.66
N LEU A 83 -28.61 -31.33 30.66
CA LEU A 83 -29.00 -29.95 30.41
C LEU A 83 -30.51 -29.76 30.65
N PRO A 84 -30.98 -28.55 31.05
CA PRO A 84 -32.40 -28.27 31.25
C PRO A 84 -33.22 -28.44 29.98
N ARG A 85 -34.37 -29.13 30.08
CA ARG A 85 -35.26 -29.42 28.94
C ARG A 85 -35.99 -28.18 28.39
N ALA A 86 -36.16 -27.15 29.21
CA ALA A 86 -36.81 -25.90 28.81
C ALA A 86 -35.86 -24.92 28.10
N LEU A 87 -34.57 -25.27 27.95
CA LEU A 87 -33.54 -24.39 27.43
C LEU A 87 -33.85 -23.99 25.98
N ARG A 88 -33.79 -22.68 25.72
CA ARG A 88 -33.99 -22.05 24.41
C ARG A 88 -32.74 -21.37 23.89
N TYR A 89 -31.89 -20.89 24.78
CA TYR A 89 -30.69 -20.16 24.44
C TYR A 89 -29.53 -20.64 25.31
N LEU A 90 -28.47 -21.11 24.67
CA LEU A 90 -27.23 -21.51 25.31
C LEU A 90 -26.07 -20.75 24.67
N GLU A 91 -25.43 -19.87 25.44
CA GLU A 91 -24.18 -19.22 25.06
C GLU A 91 -23.14 -19.51 26.13
N TRP A 92 -22.09 -20.22 25.76
CA TRP A 92 -21.03 -20.63 26.67
C TRP A 92 -19.68 -20.72 25.94
N PRO A 93 -18.99 -19.59 25.74
CA PRO A 93 -17.66 -19.58 25.16
C PRO A 93 -16.67 -20.30 26.08
N ALA A 94 -15.65 -20.92 25.50
CA ALA A 94 -14.65 -21.71 26.20
C ALA A 94 -15.28 -22.79 27.09
N PHE A 95 -16.27 -23.53 26.58
CA PHE A 95 -16.88 -24.60 27.36
C PHE A 95 -15.84 -25.66 27.73
N PRO A 96 -15.77 -26.07 29.01
CA PRO A 96 -14.61 -26.79 29.55
C PRO A 96 -14.68 -28.31 29.34
N ALA A 97 -15.84 -28.87 28.99
CA ALA A 97 -16.01 -30.32 28.85
C ALA A 97 -15.81 -30.76 27.40
N ASP A 98 -15.48 -32.03 27.25
CA ASP A 98 -15.22 -32.72 25.97
C ASP A 98 -16.48 -32.96 25.13
N SER A 99 -17.67 -33.01 25.76
CA SER A 99 -18.95 -33.23 25.10
C SER A 99 -20.14 -32.72 25.90
N LEU A 100 -21.28 -32.51 25.22
CA LEU A 100 -22.58 -32.34 25.86
C LEU A 100 -23.24 -33.72 26.11
N PRO A 101 -24.06 -33.84 27.17
CA PRO A 101 -24.73 -35.09 27.47
C PRO A 101 -25.68 -35.55 26.36
N SER A 102 -25.44 -36.73 25.78
CA SER A 102 -26.18 -37.27 24.62
C SER A 102 -27.65 -37.61 24.88
N LYS A 103 -28.11 -37.67 26.13
CA LYS A 103 -29.52 -37.93 26.50
C LYS A 103 -30.34 -36.64 26.73
N SER A 104 -29.82 -35.49 26.30
CA SER A 104 -30.47 -34.19 26.53
C SER A 104 -31.58 -33.94 25.52
N MET A 105 -32.84 -33.92 25.96
CA MET A 105 -33.95 -33.51 25.09
C MET A 105 -33.93 -31.99 24.85
N LEU A 106 -33.20 -31.55 23.82
CA LEU A 106 -33.01 -30.13 23.46
C LEU A 106 -34.09 -29.58 22.50
N ARG A 107 -35.33 -30.08 22.57
CA ARG A 107 -36.44 -29.69 21.66
C ARG A 107 -36.74 -28.20 21.60
N ASN A 108 -36.46 -27.47 22.67
CA ASN A 108 -36.77 -26.05 22.76
C ASN A 108 -35.61 -25.15 22.37
N LEU A 109 -34.42 -25.70 22.13
CA LEU A 109 -33.22 -24.94 21.86
C LEU A 109 -33.34 -24.22 20.51
N VAL A 110 -33.11 -22.91 20.51
CA VAL A 110 -33.17 -22.03 19.33
C VAL A 110 -31.78 -21.63 18.88
N GLU A 111 -30.91 -21.29 19.83
CA GLU A 111 -29.51 -20.93 19.57
C GLU A 111 -28.56 -21.68 20.50
N LEU A 112 -27.48 -22.19 19.91
CA LEU A 112 -26.38 -22.86 20.59
C LEU A 112 -25.06 -22.19 20.18
N LYS A 113 -24.43 -21.46 21.10
CA LYS A 113 -23.19 -20.71 20.85
C LYS A 113 -22.13 -21.10 21.86
N MET A 114 -21.15 -21.88 21.44
CA MET A 114 -20.08 -22.39 22.31
C MET A 114 -18.72 -22.27 21.61
N PRO A 115 -18.29 -21.06 21.21
CA PRO A 115 -17.01 -20.88 20.53
C PRO A 115 -15.84 -21.13 21.48
N ASN A 116 -14.65 -21.41 20.94
CA ASN A 116 -13.41 -21.66 21.68
C ASN A 116 -13.49 -22.84 22.67
N SER A 117 -14.42 -23.77 22.47
CA SER A 117 -14.69 -24.84 23.44
C SER A 117 -13.67 -25.98 23.36
N GLN A 118 -13.51 -26.69 24.47
CA GLN A 118 -12.67 -27.90 24.56
C GLN A 118 -13.38 -29.16 24.05
N LEU A 119 -14.48 -29.00 23.30
CA LEU A 119 -15.29 -30.09 22.78
C LEU A 119 -14.46 -30.94 21.81
N GLU A 120 -14.43 -32.25 22.01
CA GLU A 120 -13.95 -33.22 21.02
C GLU A 120 -15.08 -33.66 20.09
N GLN A 121 -16.30 -33.72 20.64
CA GLN A 121 -17.55 -33.97 19.94
C GLN A 121 -18.66 -33.17 20.62
N LEU A 122 -19.65 -32.68 19.87
CA LEU A 122 -20.74 -31.93 20.51
C LEU A 122 -21.65 -32.85 21.34
N TRP A 123 -22.03 -33.99 20.77
CA TRP A 123 -22.76 -35.09 21.41
C TRP A 123 -22.51 -36.35 20.57
N ASP A 124 -22.87 -37.52 21.11
CA ASP A 124 -22.77 -38.79 20.39
C ASP A 124 -23.52 -38.72 19.04
N GLY A 125 -22.77 -38.76 17.93
CA GLY A 125 -23.29 -38.64 16.57
C GLY A 125 -24.19 -39.79 16.13
N SER A 126 -24.14 -40.93 16.84
CA SER A 126 -25.07 -42.06 16.61
C SER A 126 -26.49 -41.77 17.09
N ILE A 127 -26.68 -40.72 17.89
CA ILE A 127 -27.96 -40.32 18.46
C ILE A 127 -28.46 -39.05 17.77
N VAL A 128 -29.61 -39.14 17.10
CA VAL A 128 -30.29 -37.98 16.52
C VAL A 128 -30.97 -37.18 17.63
N GLN A 129 -30.48 -35.96 17.87
CA GLN A 129 -31.11 -35.03 18.82
C GLN A 129 -32.37 -34.40 18.21
N PRO A 130 -33.47 -34.26 18.98
CA PRO A 130 -34.67 -33.59 18.49
C PRO A 130 -34.48 -32.06 18.61
N LEU A 131 -34.06 -31.41 17.52
CA LEU A 131 -33.64 -30.00 17.47
C LEU A 131 -34.62 -29.14 16.65
N GLU A 132 -35.92 -29.40 16.81
CA GLU A 132 -37.01 -28.83 15.99
C GLU A 132 -37.01 -27.29 15.91
N LYS A 133 -36.49 -26.59 16.94
CA LYS A 133 -36.48 -25.12 16.99
C LYS A 133 -35.09 -24.51 16.75
N LEU A 134 -34.06 -25.33 16.57
CA LEU A 134 -32.70 -24.84 16.45
C LEU A 134 -32.55 -24.11 15.10
N THR A 135 -32.07 -22.87 15.16
CA THR A 135 -31.84 -21.99 14.00
C THR A 135 -30.37 -21.65 13.84
N HIS A 136 -29.61 -21.59 14.94
CA HIS A 136 -28.22 -21.16 14.91
C HIS A 136 -27.34 -22.08 15.75
N ILE A 137 -26.25 -22.56 15.16
CA ILE A 137 -25.17 -23.23 15.86
C ILE A 137 -23.83 -22.56 15.58
N ASP A 138 -23.08 -22.25 16.63
CA ASP A 138 -21.73 -21.68 16.55
C ASP A 138 -20.80 -22.42 17.50
N LEU A 139 -19.85 -23.16 16.94
CA LEU A 139 -18.75 -23.83 17.66
C LEU A 139 -17.39 -23.33 17.16
N SER A 140 -17.33 -22.13 16.58
CA SER A 140 -16.11 -21.57 16.01
C SER A 140 -14.93 -21.59 16.99
N HIS A 141 -13.71 -21.72 16.46
CA HIS A 141 -12.45 -21.82 17.20
C HIS A 141 -12.37 -23.00 18.19
N SER A 142 -13.27 -23.98 18.11
CA SER A 142 -13.19 -25.21 18.93
C SER A 142 -12.17 -26.17 18.33
N LYS A 143 -10.88 -25.90 18.58
CA LYS A 143 -9.74 -26.59 17.93
C LYS A 143 -9.68 -28.10 18.18
N ASN A 144 -10.30 -28.59 19.25
CA ASN A 144 -10.33 -30.01 19.59
C ASN A 144 -11.49 -30.77 18.91
N LEU A 145 -12.42 -30.08 18.25
CA LEU A 145 -13.61 -30.72 17.68
C LEU A 145 -13.21 -31.63 16.51
N ILE A 146 -13.37 -32.94 16.69
CA ILE A 146 -12.95 -33.97 15.72
C ILE A 146 -14.10 -34.33 14.78
N GLN A 147 -15.31 -34.43 15.34
CA GLN A 147 -16.50 -34.94 14.64
C GLN A 147 -17.53 -33.85 14.39
N PHE A 148 -18.07 -33.84 13.17
CA PHE A 148 -19.21 -32.98 12.82
C PHE A 148 -20.49 -33.44 13.55
N PRO A 149 -21.24 -32.53 14.20
CA PRO A 149 -22.46 -32.90 14.92
C PRO A 149 -23.54 -33.46 13.98
N ASN A 150 -24.28 -34.47 14.42
CA ASN A 150 -25.43 -34.94 13.65
C ASN A 150 -26.60 -33.94 13.76
N LEU A 151 -26.83 -33.17 12.68
CA LEU A 151 -27.82 -32.09 12.60
C LEU A 151 -29.08 -32.48 11.82
N SER A 152 -29.25 -33.77 11.48
CA SER A 152 -30.42 -34.28 10.74
C SER A 152 -31.78 -34.02 11.44
N GLY A 153 -31.76 -33.79 12.76
CA GLY A 153 -32.93 -33.45 13.58
C GLY A 153 -33.22 -31.95 13.70
N ALA A 154 -32.53 -31.07 12.96
CA ALA A 154 -32.66 -29.60 13.02
C ALA A 154 -33.23 -28.99 11.71
N PRO A 155 -34.52 -29.17 11.40
CA PRO A 155 -35.11 -28.75 10.12
C PRO A 155 -35.23 -27.22 9.93
N ASN A 156 -35.06 -26.44 11.01
CA ASN A 156 -35.14 -24.98 10.98
C ASN A 156 -33.77 -24.31 11.06
N LEU A 157 -32.68 -25.06 10.87
CA LEU A 157 -31.33 -24.55 10.98
C LEU A 157 -31.02 -23.57 9.85
N GLU A 158 -30.62 -22.36 10.20
CA GLU A 158 -30.32 -21.23 9.31
C GLU A 158 -28.81 -20.96 9.23
N ILE A 159 -28.07 -21.12 10.34
CA ILE A 159 -26.63 -20.82 10.40
C ILE A 159 -25.86 -21.96 11.08
N ILE A 160 -24.78 -22.39 10.42
CA ILE A 160 -23.75 -23.28 10.98
C ILE A 160 -22.41 -22.55 10.93
N ASN A 161 -21.84 -22.26 12.09
CA ASN A 161 -20.49 -21.71 12.20
C ASN A 161 -19.53 -22.68 12.90
N LEU A 162 -18.56 -23.19 12.15
CA LEU A 162 -17.49 -24.08 12.61
C LEU A 162 -16.11 -23.54 12.21
N GLU A 163 -16.00 -22.23 11.98
CA GLU A 163 -14.75 -21.57 11.61
C GLU A 163 -13.62 -21.92 12.58
N HIS A 164 -12.39 -22.12 12.09
CA HIS A 164 -11.21 -22.45 12.90
C HIS A 164 -11.33 -23.73 13.76
N CYS A 165 -12.22 -24.68 13.42
CA CYS A 165 -12.23 -26.03 13.99
C CYS A 165 -11.12 -26.91 13.36
N THR A 166 -9.86 -26.67 13.73
CA THR A 166 -8.67 -27.21 13.05
C THR A 166 -8.53 -28.74 13.09
N SER A 167 -9.20 -29.44 14.01
CA SER A 167 -9.15 -30.92 14.12
C SER A 167 -10.33 -31.63 13.44
N LEU A 168 -11.29 -30.89 12.88
CA LEU A 168 -12.46 -31.46 12.22
C LEU A 168 -12.03 -32.24 10.98
N LEU A 169 -12.40 -33.52 10.89
CA LEU A 169 -11.91 -34.42 9.84
C LEU A 169 -12.81 -34.46 8.60
N GLU A 170 -14.11 -34.61 8.80
CA GLU A 170 -15.08 -34.75 7.71
C GLU A 170 -16.49 -34.29 8.13
N VAL A 171 -17.33 -34.04 7.13
CA VAL A 171 -18.76 -33.82 7.29
C VAL A 171 -19.52 -35.00 6.66
N PRO A 172 -20.10 -35.92 7.46
CA PRO A 172 -20.81 -37.08 6.93
C PRO A 172 -22.13 -36.70 6.22
N SER A 173 -22.45 -37.38 5.10
CA SER A 173 -23.65 -37.09 4.30
C SER A 173 -24.97 -37.26 5.07
N ASN A 174 -25.03 -38.20 6.01
CA ASN A 174 -26.20 -38.46 6.84
C ASN A 174 -26.43 -37.38 7.92
N HIS A 175 -25.45 -36.51 8.20
CA HIS A 175 -25.58 -35.47 9.24
C HIS A 175 -26.28 -34.20 8.75
N LEU A 176 -26.54 -34.08 7.43
CA LEU A 176 -27.13 -32.90 6.77
C LEU A 176 -28.42 -33.19 5.97
N GLN A 177 -29.18 -34.25 6.29
CA GLN A 177 -30.33 -34.69 5.47
C GLN A 177 -31.57 -33.77 5.46
N ASN A 178 -31.66 -32.74 6.31
CA ASN A 178 -32.83 -31.86 6.44
C ASN A 178 -32.44 -30.38 6.69
N VAL A 179 -31.52 -29.83 5.90
CA VAL A 179 -31.01 -28.45 6.07
C VAL A 179 -31.60 -27.46 5.06
N ASP A 180 -32.87 -27.62 4.71
CA ASP A 180 -33.55 -26.82 3.68
C ASP A 180 -33.55 -25.31 3.97
N LYS A 181 -33.52 -24.91 5.25
CA LYS A 181 -33.50 -23.50 5.68
C LYS A 181 -32.11 -22.94 5.92
N LEU A 182 -31.04 -23.71 5.68
CA LEU A 182 -29.67 -23.27 5.93
C LEU A 182 -29.34 -22.12 4.97
N ILE A 183 -28.88 -21.00 5.50
CA ILE A 183 -28.55 -19.75 4.78
C ILE A 183 -27.03 -19.54 4.73
N ASP A 184 -26.34 -19.71 5.87
CA ASP A 184 -24.88 -19.54 5.99
C ASP A 184 -24.25 -20.81 6.57
N PHE A 185 -23.27 -21.36 5.86
CA PHE A 185 -22.46 -22.48 6.31
C PHE A 185 -20.98 -22.10 6.28
N ASN A 186 -20.39 -21.94 7.46
CA ASN A 186 -18.99 -21.56 7.63
C ASN A 186 -18.15 -22.72 8.20
N LEU A 187 -17.20 -23.19 7.39
CA LEU A 187 -16.18 -24.18 7.73
C LEU A 187 -14.77 -23.60 7.53
N SER A 188 -14.61 -22.28 7.40
CA SER A 188 -13.31 -21.67 7.11
C SER A 188 -12.25 -22.07 8.15
N HIS A 189 -11.01 -22.23 7.72
CA HIS A 189 -9.84 -22.58 8.52
C HIS A 189 -9.96 -23.92 9.28
N CYS A 190 -10.81 -24.84 8.80
CA CYS A 190 -10.79 -26.24 9.24
C CYS A 190 -9.66 -27.01 8.54
N THR A 191 -8.42 -26.79 8.98
CA THR A 191 -7.20 -27.27 8.28
C THR A 191 -7.08 -28.80 8.16
N SER A 192 -7.73 -29.58 9.03
CA SER A 192 -7.74 -31.05 8.94
C SER A 192 -8.85 -31.61 8.06
N LEU A 193 -9.83 -30.78 7.66
CA LEU A 193 -11.03 -31.19 6.93
C LEU A 193 -10.65 -31.70 5.55
N SER A 194 -10.88 -32.98 5.31
CA SER A 194 -10.57 -33.65 4.05
C SER A 194 -11.80 -34.12 3.28
N GLY A 195 -12.95 -34.25 3.93
CA GLY A 195 -14.16 -34.81 3.32
C GLY A 195 -15.41 -33.95 3.54
N LEU A 196 -16.14 -33.70 2.46
CA LEU A 196 -17.52 -33.18 2.46
C LEU A 196 -18.43 -34.20 1.77
N PRO A 197 -19.75 -34.17 2.02
CA PRO A 197 -20.70 -35.00 1.28
C PRO A 197 -20.64 -34.71 -0.21
N ASP A 198 -20.77 -35.71 -1.09
CA ASP A 198 -20.77 -35.46 -2.55
C ASP A 198 -21.89 -34.51 -2.98
N THR A 199 -23.02 -34.52 -2.27
CA THR A 199 -24.18 -33.67 -2.56
C THR A 199 -24.76 -33.11 -1.27
N ILE A 200 -25.04 -31.81 -1.26
CA ILE A 200 -25.76 -31.12 -0.19
C ILE A 200 -27.05 -30.57 -0.78
N VAL A 201 -28.18 -31.04 -0.26
CA VAL A 201 -29.51 -30.52 -0.60
C VAL A 201 -29.83 -29.42 0.39
N ALA A 202 -29.84 -28.17 -0.07
CA ALA A 202 -30.19 -27.00 0.74
C ALA A 202 -31.11 -26.09 -0.07
N GLY A 203 -32.24 -25.69 0.52
CA GLY A 203 -33.26 -24.88 -0.14
C GLY A 203 -33.04 -23.36 -0.05
N ALA A 204 -32.17 -22.91 0.87
CA ALA A 204 -31.99 -21.50 1.18
C ALA A 204 -30.51 -21.04 1.25
N LEU A 205 -29.54 -21.91 0.94
CA LEU A 205 -28.12 -21.61 1.17
C LEU A 205 -27.67 -20.48 0.27
N LYS A 206 -27.20 -19.39 0.89
CA LYS A 206 -26.71 -18.18 0.22
C LYS A 206 -25.20 -18.05 0.30
N VAL A 207 -24.61 -18.39 1.44
CA VAL A 207 -23.19 -18.19 1.72
C VAL A 207 -22.56 -19.50 2.15
N PHE A 208 -21.50 -19.91 1.45
CA PHE A 208 -20.75 -21.10 1.79
C PHE A 208 -19.25 -20.80 1.88
N LYS A 209 -18.68 -21.00 3.07
CA LYS A 209 -17.29 -20.61 3.37
C LYS A 209 -16.44 -21.83 3.69
N LEU A 210 -15.41 -22.06 2.87
CA LEU A 210 -14.45 -23.17 2.97
C LEU A 210 -13.00 -22.67 2.97
N SER A 211 -12.77 -21.36 3.05
CA SER A 211 -11.43 -20.78 2.95
C SER A 211 -10.50 -21.32 4.03
N GLY A 212 -9.28 -21.75 3.69
CA GLY A 212 -8.29 -22.27 4.62
C GLY A 212 -8.46 -23.76 4.97
N CYS A 213 -9.38 -24.47 4.31
CA CYS A 213 -9.48 -25.93 4.40
C CYS A 213 -8.39 -26.61 3.54
N SER A 214 -7.15 -26.58 4.02
CA SER A 214 -5.93 -26.98 3.29
C SER A 214 -5.78 -28.48 2.99
N ARG A 215 -6.77 -29.32 3.33
CA ARG A 215 -6.81 -30.75 2.98
C ARG A 215 -8.04 -31.12 2.15
N LEU A 216 -8.89 -30.14 1.86
CA LEU A 216 -10.11 -30.34 1.10
C LEU A 216 -9.77 -30.40 -0.39
N THR A 217 -10.03 -31.53 -1.02
CA THR A 217 -9.67 -31.78 -2.43
C THR A 217 -10.84 -31.62 -3.40
N GLY A 218 -12.08 -31.56 -2.90
CA GLY A 218 -13.29 -31.48 -3.71
C GLY A 218 -14.37 -30.63 -3.07
N ILE A 219 -15.28 -30.14 -3.91
CA ILE A 219 -16.40 -29.29 -3.50
C ILE A 219 -17.70 -30.08 -3.72
N PRO A 220 -18.64 -30.09 -2.75
CA PRO A 220 -19.92 -30.77 -2.88
C PRO A 220 -20.78 -30.18 -4.00
N HIS A 221 -21.61 -31.01 -4.63
CA HIS A 221 -22.69 -30.54 -5.50
C HIS A 221 -23.81 -29.96 -4.63
N ILE A 222 -24.01 -28.65 -4.70
CA ILE A 222 -25.10 -27.97 -3.98
C ILE A 222 -26.34 -27.95 -4.87
N ILE A 223 -27.45 -28.52 -4.40
CA ILE A 223 -28.73 -28.54 -5.14
C ILE A 223 -29.87 -27.98 -4.28
N GLY A 224 -30.89 -27.43 -4.96
CA GLY A 224 -32.08 -26.87 -4.31
C GLY A 224 -32.01 -25.36 -4.02
N THR A 225 -30.88 -24.70 -4.29
CA THR A 225 -30.66 -23.26 -4.01
C THR A 225 -29.85 -22.55 -5.09
N THR A 226 -29.87 -21.22 -5.05
CA THR A 226 -28.92 -20.34 -5.75
C THR A 226 -28.07 -19.60 -4.73
N MET A 227 -26.78 -19.97 -4.64
CA MET A 227 -25.80 -19.30 -3.78
C MET A 227 -25.48 -17.91 -4.31
N GLU A 228 -25.10 -17.02 -3.40
CA GLU A 228 -24.69 -15.63 -3.66
C GLU A 228 -23.18 -15.46 -3.45
N GLU A 229 -22.60 -16.20 -2.49
CA GLU A 229 -21.17 -16.13 -2.15
C GLU A 229 -20.57 -17.52 -1.90
N LEU A 230 -19.42 -17.79 -2.51
CA LEU A 230 -18.63 -19.00 -2.31
C LEU A 230 -17.15 -18.65 -2.06
N TYR A 231 -16.62 -19.08 -0.92
CA TYR A 231 -15.24 -18.82 -0.53
C TYR A 231 -14.43 -20.12 -0.47
N LEU A 232 -13.40 -20.20 -1.30
CA LEU A 232 -12.55 -21.39 -1.49
C LEU A 232 -11.06 -21.09 -1.29
N ASP A 233 -10.71 -19.87 -0.87
CA ASP A 233 -9.30 -19.47 -0.72
C ASP A 233 -8.48 -20.48 0.09
N SER A 234 -7.24 -20.76 -0.31
CA SER A 234 -6.31 -21.64 0.42
C SER A 234 -6.86 -23.05 0.68
N THR A 235 -7.60 -23.60 -0.30
CA THR A 235 -8.01 -25.01 -0.33
C THR A 235 -7.12 -25.82 -1.28
N SER A 236 -7.15 -27.15 -1.16
CA SER A 236 -6.40 -28.07 -2.04
C SER A 236 -7.27 -28.66 -3.15
N ILE A 237 -8.30 -27.92 -3.57
CA ILE A 237 -9.18 -28.35 -4.65
C ILE A 237 -8.41 -28.46 -5.96
N MET A 238 -8.68 -29.51 -6.73
CA MET A 238 -8.05 -29.70 -8.05
C MET A 238 -8.86 -29.04 -9.17
N GLU A 239 -10.18 -28.98 -9.01
CA GLU A 239 -11.10 -28.36 -9.96
C GLU A 239 -12.27 -27.69 -9.22
N VAL A 240 -12.82 -26.63 -9.83
CA VAL A 240 -14.12 -26.10 -9.42
C VAL A 240 -15.20 -26.84 -10.23
N PRO A 241 -16.23 -27.43 -9.60
CA PRO A 241 -17.18 -28.29 -10.29
C PRO A 241 -18.07 -27.49 -11.25
N SER A 242 -18.45 -28.12 -12.38
CA SER A 242 -19.31 -27.49 -13.40
C SER A 242 -20.71 -27.12 -12.90
N SER A 243 -21.15 -27.74 -11.81
CA SER A 243 -22.40 -27.43 -11.10
C SER A 243 -22.45 -26.00 -10.56
N ILE A 244 -21.29 -25.33 -10.38
CA ILE A 244 -21.25 -23.92 -9.94
C ILE A 244 -22.07 -23.01 -10.87
N ALA A 245 -22.12 -23.34 -12.15
CA ALA A 245 -22.89 -22.61 -13.16
C ALA A 245 -24.41 -22.64 -12.95
N SER A 246 -24.92 -23.53 -12.08
CA SER A 246 -26.33 -23.54 -11.69
C SER A 246 -26.69 -22.42 -10.71
N HIS A 247 -25.70 -21.81 -10.04
CA HIS A 247 -25.91 -20.70 -9.12
C HIS A 247 -25.86 -19.37 -9.87
N SER A 248 -26.91 -19.10 -10.65
CA SER A 248 -27.01 -17.92 -11.51
C SER A 248 -26.98 -16.58 -10.77
N HIS A 249 -27.11 -16.55 -9.43
CA HIS A 249 -27.02 -15.34 -8.60
C HIS A 249 -25.67 -15.21 -7.87
N LEU A 250 -24.70 -16.09 -8.16
CA LEU A 250 -23.39 -16.03 -7.52
C LEU A 250 -22.68 -14.74 -7.94
N SER A 251 -22.51 -13.84 -6.96
CA SER A 251 -21.89 -12.53 -7.15
C SER A 251 -20.43 -12.50 -6.70
N LEU A 252 -20.06 -13.40 -5.79
CA LEU A 252 -18.71 -13.53 -5.25
C LEU A 252 -18.23 -14.98 -5.31
N LEU A 253 -17.12 -15.19 -6.02
CA LEU A 253 -16.39 -16.45 -6.07
C LEU A 253 -14.92 -16.17 -5.70
N SER A 254 -14.53 -16.52 -4.48
CA SER A 254 -13.16 -16.30 -4.00
C SER A 254 -12.35 -17.59 -4.11
N VAL A 255 -11.32 -17.60 -4.97
CA VAL A 255 -10.47 -18.78 -5.24
C VAL A 255 -9.00 -18.37 -5.28
N ARG A 256 -8.48 -17.85 -4.16
CA ARG A 256 -7.08 -17.41 -4.04
C ARG A 256 -6.23 -18.44 -3.32
N ASN A 257 -4.96 -18.56 -3.67
CA ASN A 257 -3.98 -19.47 -3.07
C ASN A 257 -4.43 -20.94 -3.11
N CYS A 258 -5.20 -21.34 -4.12
CA CYS A 258 -5.52 -22.74 -4.38
C CYS A 258 -4.40 -23.36 -5.22
N GLU A 259 -3.31 -23.77 -4.57
CA GLU A 259 -2.06 -24.20 -5.20
C GLU A 259 -2.22 -25.46 -6.08
N CYS A 260 -3.24 -26.27 -5.82
CA CYS A 260 -3.56 -27.50 -6.55
C CYS A 260 -4.60 -27.31 -7.67
N LEU A 261 -5.14 -26.10 -7.87
CA LEU A 261 -6.22 -25.87 -8.84
C LEU A 261 -5.68 -25.95 -10.27
N GLU A 262 -6.04 -27.02 -10.98
CA GLU A 262 -5.58 -27.29 -12.35
C GLU A 262 -6.46 -26.61 -13.41
N SER A 263 -7.77 -26.49 -13.15
CA SER A 263 -8.72 -25.92 -14.10
C SER A 263 -9.97 -25.30 -13.48
N LEU A 264 -10.55 -24.36 -14.22
CA LEU A 264 -11.89 -23.83 -13.99
C LEU A 264 -12.89 -24.51 -14.93
N PRO A 265 -14.17 -24.63 -14.55
CA PRO A 265 -15.17 -25.29 -15.37
C PRO A 265 -15.46 -24.47 -16.63
N SER A 266 -15.68 -25.14 -17.75
CA SER A 266 -16.04 -24.49 -19.02
C SER A 266 -17.34 -23.70 -18.93
N SER A 267 -18.22 -24.03 -17.99
CA SER A 267 -19.49 -23.36 -17.72
C SER A 267 -19.39 -22.10 -16.87
N ILE A 268 -18.19 -21.68 -16.45
CA ILE A 268 -18.00 -20.49 -15.59
C ILE A 268 -18.53 -19.19 -16.23
N HIS A 269 -18.56 -19.11 -17.56
CA HIS A 269 -19.13 -17.98 -18.32
C HIS A 269 -20.62 -17.69 -18.01
N ASN A 270 -21.36 -18.64 -17.44
CA ASN A 270 -22.77 -18.47 -17.07
C ASN A 270 -22.99 -17.65 -15.78
N LEU A 271 -21.93 -17.30 -15.05
CA LEU A 271 -22.02 -16.59 -13.78
C LEU A 271 -22.14 -15.06 -14.01
N GLU A 272 -23.31 -14.62 -14.47
CA GLU A 272 -23.54 -13.25 -14.95
C GLU A 272 -23.36 -12.11 -13.91
N PHE A 273 -23.35 -12.44 -12.61
CA PHE A 273 -23.23 -11.44 -11.53
C PHE A 273 -21.79 -11.29 -10.99
N ILE A 274 -20.83 -12.08 -11.48
CA ILE A 274 -19.42 -11.95 -11.07
C ILE A 274 -18.81 -10.71 -11.74
N GLU A 275 -18.47 -9.72 -10.93
CA GLU A 275 -17.77 -8.51 -11.39
C GLU A 275 -16.24 -8.60 -11.25
N SER A 276 -15.72 -9.37 -10.29
CA SER A 276 -14.28 -9.54 -10.08
C SER A 276 -13.95 -11.00 -9.81
N LEU A 277 -12.96 -11.55 -10.52
CA LEU A 277 -12.45 -12.90 -10.33
C LEU A 277 -10.96 -12.86 -10.01
N SER A 278 -10.61 -13.32 -8.80
CA SER A 278 -9.23 -13.45 -8.36
C SER A 278 -8.83 -14.90 -8.19
N LEU A 279 -7.85 -15.33 -8.99
CA LEU A 279 -7.15 -16.62 -8.94
C LEU A 279 -5.68 -16.42 -8.52
N PHE A 280 -5.42 -15.38 -7.73
CA PHE A 280 -4.09 -15.10 -7.18
C PHE A 280 -3.54 -16.36 -6.51
N GLY A 281 -2.31 -16.79 -6.82
CA GLY A 281 -1.67 -17.93 -6.16
C GLY A 281 -2.14 -19.32 -6.63
N CYS A 282 -2.90 -19.41 -7.73
CA CYS A 282 -3.25 -20.70 -8.36
C CYS A 282 -2.10 -21.21 -9.25
N SER A 283 -1.03 -21.70 -8.63
CA SER A 283 0.27 -21.95 -9.27
C SER A 283 0.30 -23.07 -10.32
N VAL A 284 -0.67 -23.98 -10.34
CA VAL A 284 -0.74 -25.07 -11.34
C VAL A 284 -1.79 -24.84 -12.42
N LEU A 285 -2.53 -23.73 -12.35
CA LEU A 285 -3.57 -23.38 -13.32
C LEU A 285 -2.92 -23.06 -14.68
N GLN A 286 -3.15 -23.92 -15.66
CA GLN A 286 -2.52 -23.81 -16.99
C GLN A 286 -3.41 -23.16 -18.05
N ASN A 287 -4.73 -23.25 -17.89
CA ASN A 287 -5.69 -22.81 -18.91
C ASN A 287 -6.81 -21.97 -18.29
N ILE A 288 -7.29 -21.00 -19.05
CA ILE A 288 -8.42 -20.15 -18.67
C ILE A 288 -9.57 -20.46 -19.63
N PRO A 289 -10.75 -20.87 -19.13
CA PRO A 289 -11.94 -21.07 -19.97
C PRO A 289 -12.56 -19.73 -20.40
N GLU A 290 -13.69 -19.78 -21.11
CA GLU A 290 -14.49 -18.57 -21.34
C GLU A 290 -15.00 -18.01 -20.00
N LEU A 291 -14.74 -16.73 -19.74
CA LEU A 291 -15.03 -16.06 -18.47
C LEU A 291 -16.39 -15.31 -18.52
N PRO A 292 -16.97 -14.95 -17.35
CA PRO A 292 -18.22 -14.19 -17.28
C PRO A 292 -18.16 -12.83 -17.99
N LYS A 293 -19.16 -12.51 -18.80
CA LYS A 293 -19.18 -11.32 -19.68
C LYS A 293 -19.21 -9.97 -18.95
N ASN A 294 -19.76 -9.93 -17.74
CA ASN A 294 -19.94 -8.70 -16.95
C ASN A 294 -18.74 -8.39 -16.03
N MET A 295 -17.67 -9.17 -16.12
CA MET A 295 -16.48 -9.00 -15.29
C MET A 295 -15.77 -7.68 -15.60
N LYS A 296 -15.42 -6.94 -14.55
CA LYS A 296 -14.64 -5.69 -14.56
C LYS A 296 -13.18 -5.90 -14.19
N GLU A 297 -12.86 -6.95 -13.43
CA GLU A 297 -11.50 -7.22 -12.97
C GLU A 297 -11.14 -8.70 -13.04
N LEU A 298 -9.94 -8.99 -13.58
CA LEU A 298 -9.35 -10.33 -13.64
C LEU A 298 -7.95 -10.33 -13.03
N VAL A 299 -7.76 -11.11 -11.96
CA VAL A 299 -6.46 -11.27 -11.28
C VAL A 299 -5.99 -12.72 -11.36
N LEU A 300 -4.86 -12.94 -12.02
CA LEU A 300 -4.29 -14.26 -12.33
C LEU A 300 -2.85 -14.42 -11.82
N ASN A 301 -2.47 -13.63 -10.81
CA ASN A 301 -1.09 -13.55 -10.35
C ASN A 301 -0.56 -14.93 -9.91
N GLY A 302 0.63 -15.29 -10.38
CA GLY A 302 1.30 -16.54 -10.04
C GLY A 302 0.77 -17.78 -10.77
N ALA A 303 -0.15 -17.63 -11.73
CA ALA A 303 -0.67 -18.77 -12.49
C ALA A 303 0.36 -19.32 -13.50
N ALA A 304 0.27 -20.62 -13.79
CA ALA A 304 1.11 -21.33 -14.76
C ALA A 304 0.57 -21.27 -16.20
N ILE A 305 -0.22 -20.23 -16.52
CA ILE A 305 -0.80 -20.06 -17.85
C ILE A 305 0.29 -19.79 -18.89
N LYS A 306 0.15 -20.39 -20.07
CA LYS A 306 1.07 -20.14 -21.21
C LYS A 306 0.63 -19.00 -22.10
N GLU A 307 -0.68 -18.85 -22.26
CA GLU A 307 -1.31 -17.82 -23.08
C GLU A 307 -2.65 -17.41 -22.48
N ILE A 308 -3.10 -16.19 -22.80
CA ILE A 308 -4.47 -15.76 -22.55
C ILE A 308 -5.30 -16.13 -23.79
N PRO A 309 -6.48 -16.76 -23.63
CA PRO A 309 -7.30 -17.15 -24.78
C PRO A 309 -7.83 -15.94 -25.55
N SER A 310 -7.98 -16.09 -26.87
CA SER A 310 -8.49 -15.01 -27.73
C SER A 310 -9.94 -14.60 -27.41
N SER A 311 -10.71 -15.49 -26.79
CA SER A 311 -12.07 -15.26 -26.29
C SER A 311 -12.19 -14.14 -25.25
N ILE A 312 -11.06 -13.68 -24.69
CA ILE A 312 -11.00 -12.49 -23.83
C ILE A 312 -11.66 -11.27 -24.49
N GLU A 313 -11.68 -11.17 -25.83
CA GLU A 313 -12.31 -10.06 -26.57
C GLU A 313 -13.81 -9.90 -26.32
N SER A 314 -14.47 -10.93 -25.78
CA SER A 314 -15.90 -10.90 -25.42
C SER A 314 -16.20 -10.15 -24.13
N LEU A 315 -15.19 -9.87 -23.30
CA LEU A 315 -15.33 -9.27 -21.97
C LEU A 315 -15.37 -7.73 -22.05
N LEU A 316 -16.40 -7.19 -22.69
CA LEU A 316 -16.47 -5.76 -23.03
C LEU A 316 -16.48 -4.81 -21.82
N HIS A 317 -16.82 -5.31 -20.63
CA HIS A 317 -16.85 -4.56 -19.37
C HIS A 317 -15.54 -4.61 -18.58
N LEU A 318 -14.53 -5.38 -19.05
CA LEU A 318 -13.27 -5.58 -18.34
C LEU A 318 -12.45 -4.28 -18.31
N GLU A 319 -12.19 -3.80 -17.10
CA GLU A 319 -11.46 -2.56 -16.82
C GLU A 319 -10.00 -2.84 -16.43
N SER A 320 -9.75 -3.94 -15.70
CA SER A 320 -8.42 -4.28 -15.18
C SER A 320 -8.07 -5.75 -15.41
N ILE A 321 -6.85 -5.99 -15.90
CA ILE A 321 -6.25 -7.32 -15.98
C ILE A 321 -4.88 -7.30 -15.31
N THR A 322 -4.69 -8.15 -14.30
CA THR A 322 -3.42 -8.31 -13.60
C THR A 322 -2.93 -9.75 -13.68
N LEU A 323 -1.78 -9.93 -14.33
CA LEU A 323 -1.02 -11.18 -14.44
C LEU A 323 0.40 -10.93 -13.93
N SER A 324 0.56 -10.86 -12.61
CA SER A 324 1.89 -10.71 -12.01
C SER A 324 2.51 -12.07 -11.70
N HIS A 325 3.82 -12.23 -11.89
CA HIS A 325 4.56 -13.47 -11.58
C HIS A 325 4.11 -14.72 -12.37
N CYS A 326 3.45 -14.58 -13.52
CA CYS A 326 3.10 -15.71 -14.39
C CYS A 326 4.33 -16.13 -15.22
N GLN A 327 5.21 -16.95 -14.61
CA GLN A 327 6.50 -17.30 -15.21
C GLN A 327 6.39 -18.12 -16.51
N MET A 328 5.25 -18.78 -16.74
CA MET A 328 5.02 -19.58 -17.95
C MET A 328 4.36 -18.81 -19.09
N LEU A 329 3.96 -17.54 -18.88
CA LEU A 329 3.29 -16.75 -19.91
C LEU A 329 4.26 -16.40 -21.03
N GLU A 330 4.04 -16.96 -22.22
CA GLU A 330 4.92 -16.80 -23.39
C GLU A 330 4.41 -15.70 -24.33
N SER A 331 3.09 -15.50 -24.41
CA SER A 331 2.49 -14.54 -25.34
C SER A 331 1.13 -14.00 -24.87
N LEU A 332 0.70 -12.92 -25.52
CA LEU A 332 -0.64 -12.33 -25.35
C LEU A 332 -1.34 -12.29 -26.71
N PRO A 333 -2.66 -12.54 -26.76
CA PRO A 333 -3.42 -12.40 -27.99
C PRO A 333 -3.56 -10.92 -28.36
N SER A 334 -3.49 -10.59 -29.65
CA SER A 334 -3.76 -9.21 -30.12
C SER A 334 -5.21 -8.77 -29.84
N SER A 335 -6.11 -9.72 -29.58
CA SER A 335 -7.51 -9.46 -29.24
C SER A 335 -7.70 -8.82 -27.86
N ILE A 336 -6.69 -8.83 -26.97
CA ILE A 336 -6.72 -8.10 -25.68
C ILE A 336 -6.99 -6.60 -25.86
N PHE A 337 -6.60 -6.07 -27.02
CA PHE A 337 -6.76 -4.67 -27.39
C PHE A 337 -8.11 -4.32 -28.02
N LYS A 338 -9.01 -5.30 -28.17
CA LYS A 338 -10.42 -5.08 -28.52
C LYS A 338 -11.27 -4.75 -27.29
N LEU A 339 -10.72 -4.90 -26.09
CA LEU A 339 -11.39 -4.59 -24.82
C LEU A 339 -11.61 -3.09 -24.69
N ARG A 340 -12.87 -2.66 -24.82
CA ARG A 340 -13.24 -1.24 -24.89
C ARG A 340 -13.14 -0.51 -23.55
N ASN A 341 -13.17 -1.22 -22.42
CA ASN A 341 -13.10 -0.59 -21.11
C ASN A 341 -11.75 -0.78 -20.42
N LEU A 342 -10.81 -1.53 -21.03
CA LEU A 342 -9.54 -1.84 -20.38
C LEU A 342 -8.73 -0.57 -20.12
N THR A 343 -8.54 -0.23 -18.85
CA THR A 343 -7.74 0.90 -18.39
C THR A 343 -6.38 0.46 -17.87
N ASP A 344 -6.31 -0.71 -17.24
CA ASP A 344 -5.14 -1.19 -16.50
C ASP A 344 -4.74 -2.59 -16.98
N LEU A 345 -3.51 -2.71 -17.51
CA LEU A 345 -2.91 -3.99 -17.90
C LEU A 345 -1.56 -4.16 -17.19
N SER A 346 -1.47 -5.14 -16.30
CA SER A 346 -0.23 -5.50 -15.60
C SER A 346 0.19 -6.92 -15.92
N LEU A 347 1.43 -7.07 -16.37
CA LEU A 347 2.09 -8.32 -16.75
C LEU A 347 3.43 -8.46 -15.99
N SER A 348 3.48 -7.87 -14.79
CA SER A 348 4.70 -7.68 -14.01
C SER A 348 5.35 -9.04 -13.68
N ASN A 349 6.67 -9.14 -13.76
CA ASN A 349 7.43 -10.36 -13.46
C ASN A 349 7.03 -11.60 -14.31
N CYS A 350 6.47 -11.43 -15.50
CA CYS A 350 6.26 -12.52 -16.47
C CYS A 350 7.52 -12.74 -17.32
N SER A 351 8.51 -13.44 -16.77
CA SER A 351 9.87 -13.48 -17.35
C SER A 351 9.97 -14.19 -18.72
N ASN A 352 9.09 -15.13 -19.03
CA ASN A 352 9.03 -15.79 -20.34
C ASN A 352 8.29 -14.98 -21.43
N LEU A 353 7.65 -13.87 -21.07
CA LEU A 353 7.01 -12.98 -22.03
C LEU A 353 8.09 -12.19 -22.77
N THR A 354 8.52 -12.71 -23.92
CA THR A 354 9.64 -12.17 -24.70
C THR A 354 9.23 -11.19 -25.79
N ASN A 355 7.94 -11.22 -26.18
CA ASN A 355 7.37 -10.34 -27.20
C ASN A 355 6.03 -9.80 -26.72
N PHE A 356 5.70 -8.58 -27.14
CA PHE A 356 4.41 -7.95 -26.89
C PHE A 356 3.62 -7.85 -28.21
N PRO A 357 2.30 -8.13 -28.22
CA PRO A 357 1.54 -8.25 -29.46
C PRO A 357 1.39 -6.92 -30.20
N GLU A 358 1.28 -6.99 -31.53
CA GLU A 358 1.01 -5.83 -32.38
C GLU A 358 -0.39 -5.25 -32.10
N ILE A 359 -0.46 -3.92 -32.05
CA ILE A 359 -1.67 -3.14 -31.78
C ILE A 359 -2.18 -2.60 -33.11
N LEU A 360 -3.22 -3.23 -33.68
CA LEU A 360 -3.63 -2.93 -35.05
C LEU A 360 -4.41 -1.62 -35.19
N GLU A 361 -5.08 -1.17 -34.14
CA GLU A 361 -5.98 0.00 -34.14
C GLU A 361 -5.68 0.92 -32.94
N PRO A 362 -5.93 2.25 -33.04
CA PRO A 362 -5.82 3.16 -31.91
C PRO A 362 -6.77 2.80 -30.75
N ILE A 363 -6.25 2.80 -29.52
CA ILE A 363 -6.98 2.45 -28.30
C ILE A 363 -7.01 3.64 -27.35
N GLU A 364 -8.21 4.08 -26.97
CA GLU A 364 -8.40 5.29 -26.16
C GLU A 364 -8.50 5.06 -24.65
N ASN A 365 -8.50 3.81 -24.19
CA ASN A 365 -8.91 3.49 -22.82
C ASN A 365 -7.75 3.07 -21.91
N VAL A 366 -6.73 2.37 -22.44
CA VAL A 366 -5.57 1.92 -21.65
C VAL A 366 -4.77 3.13 -21.15
N ARG A 367 -4.68 3.27 -19.83
CA ARG A 367 -3.95 4.36 -19.15
C ARG A 367 -2.67 3.87 -18.50
N LEU A 368 -2.64 2.62 -18.04
CA LEU A 368 -1.54 2.03 -17.29
C LEU A 368 -1.14 0.69 -17.91
N LEU A 369 0.12 0.59 -18.31
CA LEU A 369 0.73 -0.63 -18.83
C LEU A 369 1.98 -0.95 -18.00
N ARG A 370 1.91 -2.02 -17.20
CA ARG A 370 3.05 -2.54 -16.44
C ARG A 370 3.61 -3.80 -17.09
N LEU A 371 4.85 -3.72 -17.54
CA LEU A 371 5.63 -4.77 -18.17
C LEU A 371 6.93 -5.03 -17.40
N ASN A 372 7.06 -4.51 -16.18
CA ASN A 372 8.28 -4.62 -15.41
C ASN A 372 8.66 -6.07 -15.12
N GLY A 373 9.95 -6.38 -15.15
CA GLY A 373 10.47 -7.73 -14.90
C GLY A 373 10.11 -8.77 -15.98
N THR A 374 9.66 -8.34 -17.16
CA THR A 374 9.39 -9.24 -18.29
C THR A 374 10.64 -9.53 -19.11
N GLY A 375 10.57 -10.58 -19.95
CA GLY A 375 11.63 -10.96 -20.89
C GLY A 375 11.66 -10.16 -22.20
N ILE A 376 10.89 -9.08 -22.31
CA ILE A 376 10.66 -8.34 -23.56
C ILE A 376 11.99 -7.79 -24.10
N LYS A 377 12.27 -8.12 -25.36
CA LYS A 377 13.47 -7.63 -26.06
C LYS A 377 13.25 -6.28 -26.72
N GLN A 378 12.08 -6.08 -27.32
CA GLN A 378 11.64 -4.85 -27.97
C GLN A 378 10.12 -4.74 -27.88
N LEU A 379 9.61 -3.51 -27.78
CA LEU A 379 8.18 -3.24 -27.93
C LEU A 379 7.79 -3.17 -29.43
N PRO A 380 6.55 -3.53 -29.80
CA PRO A 380 6.07 -3.45 -31.17
C PRO A 380 6.07 -2.01 -31.67
N SER A 381 6.26 -1.83 -32.98
CA SER A 381 6.28 -0.50 -33.59
C SER A 381 4.94 0.25 -33.43
N SER A 382 3.87 -0.50 -33.23
CA SER A 382 2.49 -0.06 -32.99
C SER A 382 2.16 0.35 -31.56
N ILE A 383 3.11 0.31 -30.60
CA ILE A 383 2.85 0.71 -29.20
C ILE A 383 2.25 2.14 -29.08
N HIS A 384 2.52 2.99 -30.06
CA HIS A 384 1.98 4.34 -30.17
C HIS A 384 0.45 4.40 -30.34
N ASN A 385 -0.19 3.29 -30.72
CA ASN A 385 -1.65 3.19 -30.82
C ASN A 385 -2.34 3.25 -29.45
N LEU A 386 -1.62 3.12 -28.34
CA LEU A 386 -2.15 3.39 -27.00
C LEU A 386 -2.21 4.91 -26.73
N ILE A 387 -3.15 5.61 -27.39
CA ILE A 387 -3.15 7.07 -27.49
C ILE A 387 -3.38 7.80 -26.15
N ARG A 388 -4.01 7.15 -25.17
CA ARG A 388 -4.23 7.66 -23.80
C ARG A 388 -3.31 7.04 -22.76
N LEU A 389 -2.30 6.27 -23.16
CA LEU A 389 -1.35 5.69 -22.22
C LEU A 389 -0.64 6.80 -21.45
N SER A 390 -0.77 6.75 -20.13
CA SER A 390 -0.22 7.75 -19.22
C SER A 390 0.97 7.22 -18.45
N HIS A 391 1.01 5.91 -18.18
CA HIS A 391 2.04 5.25 -17.39
C HIS A 391 2.51 4.00 -18.13
N LEU A 392 3.81 3.95 -18.46
CA LEU A 392 4.48 2.78 -19.04
C LEU A 392 5.64 2.39 -18.13
N ASP A 393 5.53 1.23 -17.51
CA ASP A 393 6.55 0.66 -16.65
C ASP A 393 7.21 -0.54 -17.34
N LEU A 394 8.48 -0.38 -17.69
CA LEU A 394 9.37 -1.40 -18.28
C LEU A 394 10.55 -1.69 -17.35
N SER A 395 10.47 -1.29 -16.07
CA SER A 395 11.56 -1.49 -15.12
C SER A 395 11.96 -2.96 -15.02
N TRP A 396 13.22 -3.26 -14.74
CA TRP A 396 13.72 -4.64 -14.62
C TRP A 396 13.58 -5.52 -15.88
N CYS A 397 13.27 -4.96 -17.05
CA CYS A 397 13.32 -5.66 -18.33
C CYS A 397 14.78 -5.85 -18.79
N ARG A 398 15.50 -6.78 -18.16
CA ARG A 398 16.94 -7.02 -18.40
C ARG A 398 17.30 -7.43 -19.83
N SER A 399 16.32 -7.88 -20.61
CA SER A 399 16.47 -8.27 -22.02
C SER A 399 16.18 -7.14 -23.01
N LEU A 400 15.67 -5.98 -22.56
CA LEU A 400 15.27 -4.88 -23.43
C LEU A 400 16.50 -4.24 -24.09
N GLU A 401 16.59 -4.31 -25.42
CA GLU A 401 17.73 -3.81 -26.20
C GLU A 401 17.48 -2.40 -26.76
N GLY A 402 16.22 -2.03 -26.94
CA GLY A 402 15.84 -0.74 -27.51
C GLY A 402 14.35 -0.49 -27.49
N LEU A 403 13.99 0.77 -27.75
CA LEU A 403 12.61 1.23 -27.84
C LEU A 403 12.23 1.59 -29.29
N PRO A 404 10.97 1.40 -29.69
CA PRO A 404 10.54 1.70 -31.06
C PRO A 404 10.62 3.21 -31.37
N ARG A 405 11.05 3.55 -32.59
CA ARG A 405 11.25 4.94 -33.04
C ARG A 405 9.98 5.80 -32.98
N ASN A 406 8.81 5.16 -33.13
CA ASN A 406 7.51 5.82 -33.16
C ASN A 406 6.94 6.10 -31.75
N MET A 407 7.66 5.84 -30.65
CA MET A 407 7.20 6.27 -29.32
C MET A 407 7.09 7.79 -29.21
N CYS A 408 7.77 8.54 -30.07
CA CYS A 408 7.75 10.01 -30.07
C CYS A 408 6.36 10.62 -30.31
N ILE A 409 5.35 9.86 -30.73
CA ILE A 409 3.97 10.36 -30.94
C ILE A 409 3.02 10.03 -29.78
N MET A 410 3.52 9.45 -28.68
CA MET A 410 2.73 9.15 -27.47
C MET A 410 2.55 10.38 -26.58
N HIS A 411 1.75 11.36 -27.03
CA HIS A 411 1.61 12.67 -26.39
C HIS A 411 0.98 12.65 -24.98
N SER A 412 0.31 11.55 -24.60
CA SER A 412 -0.36 11.39 -23.30
C SER A 412 0.53 10.79 -22.21
N LEU A 413 1.72 10.28 -22.58
CA LEU A 413 2.60 9.57 -21.64
C LEU A 413 3.18 10.56 -20.62
N ARG A 414 2.93 10.29 -19.32
CA ARG A 414 3.37 11.10 -18.18
C ARG A 414 4.53 10.44 -17.43
N ILE A 415 4.49 9.12 -17.28
CA ILE A 415 5.52 8.35 -16.59
C ILE A 415 6.07 7.27 -17.52
N LEU A 416 7.40 7.24 -17.65
CA LEU A 416 8.15 6.19 -18.35
C LEU A 416 9.25 5.68 -17.42
N ASP A 417 9.13 4.44 -16.97
CA ASP A 417 10.14 3.77 -16.15
C ASP A 417 10.87 2.72 -16.99
N LEU A 418 12.18 2.89 -17.16
CA LEU A 418 13.11 1.98 -17.84
C LEU A 418 14.24 1.54 -16.90
N SER A 419 14.08 1.75 -15.60
CA SER A 419 15.11 1.42 -14.62
C SER A 419 15.48 -0.07 -14.67
N ASN A 420 16.72 -0.42 -14.35
CA ASN A 420 17.22 -1.80 -14.37
C ASN A 420 17.11 -2.52 -15.73
N CYS A 421 16.97 -1.79 -16.85
CA CYS A 421 17.07 -2.34 -18.21
C CYS A 421 18.55 -2.44 -18.64
N SER A 422 19.27 -3.43 -18.10
CA SER A 422 20.73 -3.54 -18.23
C SER A 422 21.26 -3.66 -19.67
N LYS A 423 20.45 -4.10 -20.65
CA LYS A 423 20.84 -4.18 -22.07
C LYS A 423 20.49 -2.94 -22.89
N LEU A 424 19.70 -2.01 -22.35
CA LEU A 424 19.30 -0.79 -23.02
C LEU A 424 20.51 0.15 -23.09
N ASN A 425 21.09 0.30 -24.29
CA ASN A 425 22.31 1.08 -24.50
C ASN A 425 22.11 2.35 -25.33
N HIS A 426 20.93 2.54 -25.92
CA HIS A 426 20.55 3.72 -26.67
C HIS A 426 19.06 4.01 -26.51
N LEU A 427 18.69 5.29 -26.61
CA LEU A 427 17.30 5.74 -26.62
C LEU A 427 16.95 6.34 -27.99
N PRO A 428 15.73 6.12 -28.50
CA PRO A 428 15.24 6.85 -29.67
C PRO A 428 14.99 8.33 -29.31
N SER A 429 14.61 9.14 -30.30
CA SER A 429 14.21 10.52 -30.03
C SER A 429 12.96 10.56 -29.14
N LEU A 430 13.06 11.26 -28.01
CA LEU A 430 11.94 11.47 -27.07
C LEU A 430 11.13 12.74 -27.38
N ALA A 431 11.48 13.48 -28.44
CA ALA A 431 11.04 14.86 -28.70
C ALA A 431 9.53 15.14 -28.65
N GLY A 432 8.68 14.14 -28.87
CA GLY A 432 7.22 14.30 -28.90
C GLY A 432 6.48 13.68 -27.72
N LEU A 433 7.19 13.18 -26.69
CA LEU A 433 6.61 12.84 -25.39
C LEU A 433 6.30 14.12 -24.57
N THR A 434 5.54 15.05 -25.14
CA THR A 434 5.35 16.42 -24.62
C THR A 434 4.64 16.50 -23.27
N SER A 435 3.99 15.42 -22.82
CA SER A 435 3.38 15.34 -21.48
C SER A 435 4.22 14.58 -20.46
N LEU A 436 5.42 14.13 -20.80
CA LEU A 436 6.25 13.34 -19.90
C LEU A 436 6.70 14.20 -18.71
N GLU A 437 6.37 13.73 -17.52
CA GLU A 437 6.67 14.36 -16.22
C GLU A 437 7.82 13.62 -15.52
N ASN A 438 7.82 12.29 -15.59
CA ASN A 438 8.79 11.43 -14.92
C ASN A 438 9.44 10.46 -15.91
N LEU A 439 10.77 10.44 -15.92
CA LEU A 439 11.58 9.50 -16.69
C LEU A 439 12.63 8.85 -15.78
N ASP A 440 12.57 7.53 -15.66
CA ASP A 440 13.60 6.75 -14.96
C ASP A 440 14.41 5.91 -15.97
N LEU A 441 15.72 6.08 -15.94
CA LEU A 441 16.73 5.41 -16.76
C LEU A 441 17.80 4.74 -15.90
N SER A 442 17.57 4.62 -14.59
CA SER A 442 18.58 4.13 -13.64
C SER A 442 19.02 2.70 -13.95
N ALA A 443 20.27 2.35 -13.67
CA ALA A 443 20.85 1.02 -13.91
C ALA A 443 20.68 0.52 -15.36
N THR A 444 20.78 1.43 -16.33
CA THR A 444 20.82 1.10 -17.77
C THR A 444 22.24 1.21 -18.33
N SER A 445 22.46 0.66 -19.52
CA SER A 445 23.75 0.69 -20.22
C SER A 445 23.89 1.87 -21.19
N ILE A 446 23.05 2.91 -21.06
CA ILE A 446 23.04 4.06 -21.95
C ILE A 446 24.38 4.80 -21.92
N THR A 447 24.88 5.19 -23.09
CA THR A 447 26.12 5.98 -23.21
C THR A 447 25.87 7.49 -23.19
N GLY A 448 24.65 7.90 -23.55
CA GLY A 448 24.22 9.29 -23.60
C GLY A 448 22.71 9.40 -23.73
N ILE A 449 22.18 10.57 -23.36
CA ILE A 449 20.76 10.91 -23.50
C ILE A 449 20.55 11.71 -24.79
N PRO A 450 19.53 11.39 -25.60
CA PRO A 450 19.28 12.08 -26.85
C PRO A 450 19.04 13.59 -26.62
N PRO A 451 19.64 14.49 -27.43
CA PRO A 451 19.48 15.94 -27.28
C PRO A 451 18.02 16.43 -27.34
N SER A 452 17.12 15.61 -27.87
CA SER A 452 15.68 15.90 -27.87
C SER A 452 15.06 15.96 -26.47
N ILE A 453 15.73 15.46 -25.42
CA ILE A 453 15.24 15.58 -24.04
C ILE A 453 14.95 17.02 -23.66
N ARG A 454 15.72 18.00 -24.16
CA ARG A 454 15.51 19.45 -23.93
C ARG A 454 14.08 19.92 -24.27
N ARG A 455 13.42 19.26 -25.23
CA ARG A 455 12.07 19.62 -25.71
C ARG A 455 10.95 19.14 -24.79
N LEU A 456 11.24 18.32 -23.78
CA LEU A 456 10.27 17.81 -22.83
C LEU A 456 9.92 18.88 -21.79
N SER A 457 9.03 19.80 -22.17
CA SER A 457 8.69 20.97 -21.36
C SER A 457 7.98 20.65 -20.03
N LYS A 458 7.36 19.48 -19.90
CA LYS A 458 6.72 19.03 -18.66
C LYS A 458 7.60 18.12 -17.80
N LEU A 459 8.81 17.77 -18.23
CA LEU A 459 9.66 16.84 -17.48
C LEU A 459 10.13 17.49 -16.18
N GLN A 460 9.68 16.93 -15.06
CA GLN A 460 10.00 17.37 -13.70
C GLN A 460 11.05 16.48 -13.05
N VAL A 461 10.98 15.16 -13.29
CA VAL A 461 11.82 14.15 -12.64
C VAL A 461 12.60 13.36 -13.69
N LEU A 462 13.93 13.33 -13.54
CA LEU A 462 14.84 12.52 -14.35
C LEU A 462 15.76 11.72 -13.42
N CYS A 463 15.62 10.40 -13.42
CA CYS A 463 16.48 9.48 -12.69
C CYS A 463 17.39 8.75 -13.68
N ILE A 464 18.69 8.76 -13.42
CA ILE A 464 19.76 8.16 -14.22
C ILE A 464 20.84 7.64 -13.26
N ARG A 465 20.44 6.97 -12.17
CA ARG A 465 21.37 6.44 -11.17
C ARG A 465 22.07 5.19 -11.72
N ASP A 466 23.31 4.91 -11.34
CA ASP A 466 24.05 3.69 -11.71
C ASP A 466 24.15 3.42 -13.23
N CYS A 467 24.20 4.49 -14.04
CA CYS A 467 24.42 4.37 -15.49
C CYS A 467 25.92 4.34 -15.81
N LYS A 468 26.52 3.16 -15.69
CA LYS A 468 27.98 2.93 -15.72
C LYS A 468 28.67 3.39 -17.01
N ASN A 469 27.94 3.47 -18.12
CA ASN A 469 28.47 3.86 -19.43
C ASN A 469 28.20 5.32 -19.82
N LEU A 470 27.46 6.07 -19.00
CA LEU A 470 27.05 7.43 -19.31
C LEU A 470 28.24 8.38 -19.26
N GLN A 471 28.58 9.02 -20.39
CA GLN A 471 29.76 9.89 -20.49
C GLN A 471 29.44 11.38 -20.40
N CYS A 472 28.27 11.78 -20.90
CA CYS A 472 27.85 13.18 -20.92
C CYS A 472 26.34 13.33 -20.80
N LEU A 473 25.92 14.44 -20.19
CA LEU A 473 24.53 14.88 -20.21
C LEU A 473 24.37 16.02 -21.21
N THR A 474 23.37 15.88 -22.09
CA THR A 474 22.98 16.92 -23.05
C THR A 474 22.25 18.07 -22.36
N GLU A 475 21.86 19.11 -23.11
CA GLU A 475 21.07 20.21 -22.55
C GLU A 475 19.75 19.68 -21.97
N LEU A 476 19.61 19.73 -20.64
CA LEU A 476 18.43 19.25 -19.92
C LEU A 476 17.26 20.25 -20.02
N PRO A 477 16.01 19.79 -19.83
CA PRO A 477 14.84 20.66 -19.76
C PRO A 477 14.98 21.78 -18.72
N LEU A 478 14.44 22.94 -19.08
CA LEU A 478 14.42 24.11 -18.21
C LEU A 478 13.52 23.93 -16.99
N PHE A 479 12.51 23.07 -17.08
CA PHE A 479 11.54 22.80 -16.01
C PHE A 479 11.90 21.60 -15.14
N LEU A 480 13.05 20.95 -15.41
CA LEU A 480 13.53 19.85 -14.59
C LEU A 480 13.76 20.30 -13.15
N GLU A 481 13.05 19.66 -12.22
CA GLU A 481 13.07 19.95 -10.79
C GLU A 481 13.96 18.97 -10.04
N TYR A 482 14.02 17.71 -10.50
CA TYR A 482 14.80 16.66 -9.89
C TYR A 482 15.66 15.93 -10.94
N LEU A 483 16.97 15.92 -10.72
CA LEU A 483 17.91 15.05 -11.41
C LEU A 483 18.64 14.19 -10.39
N ASN A 484 18.61 12.86 -10.57
CA ASN A 484 19.52 11.97 -9.88
C ASN A 484 20.40 11.25 -10.90
N ALA A 485 21.65 11.66 -11.04
CA ALA A 485 22.66 11.04 -11.89
C ALA A 485 23.76 10.37 -11.06
N SER A 486 23.43 9.91 -9.85
CA SER A 486 24.39 9.30 -8.93
C SER A 486 24.93 7.96 -9.43
N GLU A 487 26.09 7.55 -8.96
CA GLU A 487 26.80 6.32 -9.35
C GLU A 487 27.06 6.22 -10.86
N CYS A 488 27.31 7.36 -11.53
CA CYS A 488 27.73 7.42 -12.92
C CYS A 488 29.25 7.74 -13.02
N PRO A 489 30.14 6.73 -12.89
CA PRO A 489 31.59 6.95 -12.75
C PRO A 489 32.27 7.50 -14.02
N LEU A 490 31.67 7.31 -15.19
CA LEU A 490 32.19 7.80 -16.47
C LEU A 490 31.64 9.17 -16.87
N LEU A 491 30.74 9.76 -16.08
CA LEU A 491 30.14 11.05 -16.41
C LEU A 491 31.17 12.17 -16.25
N GLU A 492 31.58 12.79 -17.37
CA GLU A 492 32.64 13.78 -17.40
C GLU A 492 32.11 15.22 -17.48
N LYS A 493 31.00 15.43 -18.20
CA LYS A 493 30.52 16.79 -18.53
C LYS A 493 28.99 16.92 -18.51
N LEU A 494 28.56 18.11 -18.12
CA LEU A 494 27.17 18.61 -18.26
C LEU A 494 27.15 19.67 -19.37
N ILE A 495 26.32 19.51 -20.40
CA ILE A 495 26.15 20.54 -21.42
C ILE A 495 25.12 21.56 -20.91
N LEU A 496 25.59 22.77 -20.60
CA LEU A 496 24.73 23.87 -20.14
C LEU A 496 24.10 24.60 -21.33
N GLY A 497 22.78 24.51 -21.45
CA GLY A 497 21.99 25.30 -22.42
C GLY A 497 21.77 26.74 -21.94
N LEU A 498 22.83 27.54 -21.80
CA LEU A 498 22.79 28.91 -21.25
C LEU A 498 22.17 29.98 -22.20
N LYS A 499 21.37 29.57 -23.19
CA LYS A 499 20.78 30.47 -24.22
C LYS A 499 19.26 30.39 -24.28
N ALA A 500 18.57 30.58 -23.16
CA ALA A 500 17.11 30.68 -23.15
C ALA A 500 16.67 32.12 -22.82
N SER A 501 15.82 32.69 -23.70
CA SER A 501 15.07 33.92 -23.44
C SER A 501 14.22 33.75 -22.18
N CYS A 502 14.01 34.82 -21.42
CA CYS A 502 13.31 34.77 -20.15
C CYS A 502 11.78 34.58 -20.25
N ASP A 503 11.21 34.43 -21.46
CA ASP A 503 9.77 34.58 -21.70
C ASP A 503 8.87 33.36 -21.41
N ASP A 504 9.42 32.20 -21.00
CA ASP A 504 8.56 31.05 -20.70
C ASP A 504 7.94 31.16 -19.30
N ASN A 505 6.67 31.60 -19.28
CA ASN A 505 5.77 31.61 -18.13
C ASN A 505 5.46 30.17 -17.67
N PHE A 506 5.20 30.01 -16.36
CA PHE A 506 4.85 28.78 -15.63
C PHE A 506 6.01 27.95 -15.06
N PHE A 507 6.53 28.40 -13.90
CA PHE A 507 7.02 27.47 -12.88
C PHE A 507 5.86 27.19 -11.91
N SER A 508 5.74 25.97 -11.41
CA SER A 508 5.03 25.76 -10.14
C SER A 508 5.81 26.53 -9.07
N GLU A 509 5.10 27.39 -8.34
CA GLU A 509 5.70 28.23 -7.28
C GLU A 509 6.14 27.39 -6.06
N GLU A 510 5.88 26.07 -6.09
CA GLU A 510 5.93 25.16 -4.94
C GLU A 510 7.16 24.22 -4.88
N SER A 511 8.05 24.20 -5.88
CA SER A 511 9.03 23.10 -6.00
C SER A 511 10.47 23.38 -5.52
N VAL A 512 10.98 22.45 -4.70
CA VAL A 512 12.42 22.25 -4.39
C VAL A 512 13.11 21.72 -5.64
N VAL A 513 14.24 22.32 -6.01
CA VAL A 513 15.05 21.88 -7.14
C VAL A 513 16.28 21.14 -6.64
N SER A 514 16.49 19.88 -7.06
CA SER A 514 17.57 19.03 -6.60
C SER A 514 18.34 18.38 -7.75
N PHE A 515 19.66 18.43 -7.70
CA PHE A 515 20.56 17.81 -8.67
C PHE A 515 21.64 16.97 -7.96
N LEU A 516 21.56 15.65 -8.07
CA LEU A 516 22.44 14.72 -7.35
C LEU A 516 23.40 14.05 -8.33
N PHE A 517 24.69 14.13 -8.04
CA PHE A 517 25.77 13.54 -8.85
C PHE A 517 26.72 12.71 -7.97
N ASP A 518 26.18 12.04 -6.95
CA ASP A 518 26.99 11.28 -6.02
C ASP A 518 27.75 10.18 -6.77
N GLY A 519 29.01 9.89 -6.45
CA GLY A 519 29.78 8.84 -7.14
C GLY A 519 30.25 9.20 -8.57
N CYS A 520 29.94 10.40 -9.09
CA CYS A 520 30.42 10.88 -10.38
C CYS A 520 31.87 11.40 -10.33
N LEU A 521 32.83 10.50 -10.15
CA LEU A 521 34.25 10.83 -9.87
C LEU A 521 34.97 11.63 -10.96
N LYS A 522 34.50 11.57 -12.21
CA LYS A 522 35.09 12.29 -13.35
C LYS A 522 34.41 13.61 -13.67
N LEU A 523 33.33 13.95 -12.97
CA LEU A 523 32.51 15.10 -13.32
C LEU A 523 33.22 16.39 -12.91
N ASP A 524 33.36 17.32 -13.85
CA ASP A 524 33.96 18.62 -13.59
C ASP A 524 33.12 19.45 -12.61
N SER A 525 33.66 19.66 -11.40
CA SER A 525 33.03 20.44 -10.32
C SER A 525 32.64 21.85 -10.77
N ASN A 526 33.41 22.48 -11.67
CA ASN A 526 33.08 23.83 -12.17
C ASN A 526 31.80 23.81 -13.00
N ASN A 527 31.57 22.75 -13.79
CA ASN A 527 30.37 22.60 -14.60
C ASN A 527 29.12 22.43 -13.74
N ILE A 528 29.22 21.66 -12.66
CA ILE A 528 28.13 21.45 -11.69
C ILE A 528 27.81 22.76 -10.98
N MET A 529 28.84 23.50 -10.54
CA MET A 529 28.66 24.79 -9.89
C MET A 529 27.99 25.81 -10.80
N LEU A 530 28.39 25.88 -12.07
CA LEU A 530 27.76 26.77 -13.05
C LEU A 530 26.29 26.38 -13.28
N ASN A 531 25.97 25.09 -13.34
CA ASN A 531 24.58 24.61 -13.43
C ASN A 531 23.75 25.06 -12.21
N PHE A 532 24.29 24.82 -11.02
CA PHE A 532 23.67 25.15 -9.75
C PHE A 532 23.42 26.66 -9.64
N GLY A 533 24.44 27.49 -9.90
CA GLY A 533 24.31 28.96 -9.89
C GLY A 533 23.24 29.48 -10.85
N TYR A 534 23.22 28.95 -12.08
CA TYR A 534 22.18 29.27 -13.07
C TYR A 534 20.77 28.93 -12.56
N ARG A 535 20.59 27.74 -11.96
CA ARG A 535 19.30 27.27 -11.42
C ARG A 535 18.84 28.13 -10.24
N VAL A 536 19.75 28.49 -9.32
CA VAL A 536 19.49 29.39 -8.19
C VAL A 536 18.98 30.74 -8.71
N LEU A 537 19.77 31.43 -9.54
CA LEU A 537 19.43 32.76 -10.05
C LEU A 537 18.11 32.76 -10.80
N ARG A 538 17.87 31.76 -11.65
CA ARG A 538 16.63 31.64 -12.41
C ARG A 538 15.40 31.43 -11.51
N LYS A 539 15.51 30.64 -10.44
CA LYS A 539 14.41 30.40 -9.51
C LYS A 539 14.11 31.66 -8.68
N VAL A 540 15.15 32.34 -8.17
CA VAL A 540 14.98 33.52 -7.30
C VAL A 540 14.51 34.75 -8.05
N LEU A 541 15.05 35.05 -9.24
CA LEU A 541 14.67 36.23 -10.03
C LEU A 541 13.21 36.18 -10.53
N ARG A 542 12.58 35.01 -10.52
CA ARG A 542 11.17 34.81 -10.89
C ARG A 542 10.22 34.80 -9.69
N TYR A 543 10.74 34.71 -8.47
CA TYR A 543 9.94 34.66 -7.25
C TYR A 543 9.28 36.03 -6.99
N LYS A 544 7.96 36.04 -6.78
CA LYS A 544 7.18 37.23 -6.43
C LYS A 544 6.79 37.18 -4.95
N PRO A 545 7.38 38.02 -4.08
CA PRO A 545 6.97 38.09 -2.67
C PRO A 545 5.51 38.55 -2.55
N GLY A 546 4.68 37.85 -1.78
CA GLY A 546 3.34 38.33 -1.37
C GLY A 546 2.12 37.58 -1.92
N ILE A 547 2.29 36.53 -2.73
CA ILE A 547 1.22 35.58 -3.09
C ILE A 547 1.42 34.32 -2.21
N TYR A 548 0.35 33.86 -1.54
CA TYR A 548 0.31 32.95 -0.39
C TYR A 548 0.99 31.55 -0.51
N LEU A 549 1.22 30.92 0.67
CA LEU A 549 1.36 29.48 1.03
C LEU A 549 2.77 28.88 1.28
N GLY A 550 3.41 29.25 2.40
CA GLY A 550 4.20 28.32 3.25
C GLY A 550 5.50 27.67 2.73
N TYR A 551 5.83 27.77 1.44
CA TYR A 551 7.03 27.16 0.86
C TYR A 551 7.98 28.19 0.28
N VAL A 552 9.26 27.93 0.47
CA VAL A 552 10.35 28.85 0.20
C VAL A 552 11.18 28.30 -0.96
N PRO A 553 11.44 29.09 -2.03
CA PRO A 553 12.28 28.65 -3.14
C PRO A 553 13.61 28.09 -2.66
N SER A 554 13.91 26.84 -3.03
CA SER A 554 15.17 26.19 -2.66
C SER A 554 15.77 25.42 -3.83
N VAL A 555 17.08 25.52 -3.97
CA VAL A 555 17.87 24.81 -4.98
C VAL A 555 19.04 24.14 -4.29
N ASN A 556 19.35 22.93 -4.70
CA ASN A 556 20.24 22.06 -3.96
C ASN A 556 21.02 21.15 -4.95
N SER A 557 22.33 20.97 -4.74
CA SER A 557 23.16 20.06 -5.54
C SER A 557 24.27 19.38 -4.72
N SER A 558 24.59 18.11 -5.03
CA SER A 558 25.67 17.33 -4.39
C SER A 558 26.54 16.57 -5.39
N TRP A 559 27.85 16.48 -5.11
CA TRP A 559 28.83 15.74 -5.92
C TRP A 559 30.14 15.46 -5.16
N PRO A 560 30.97 14.51 -5.63
CA PRO A 560 32.29 14.25 -5.04
C PRO A 560 33.24 15.44 -5.18
N GLY A 561 33.96 15.78 -4.10
CA GLY A 561 34.99 16.83 -4.13
C GLY A 561 35.51 17.21 -2.74
N SER A 562 36.77 17.62 -2.67
CA SER A 562 37.45 17.92 -1.40
C SER A 562 37.58 19.40 -1.07
N GLU A 563 37.39 20.28 -2.05
CA GLU A 563 37.58 21.72 -1.88
C GLU A 563 36.27 22.47 -2.05
N VAL A 564 36.13 23.59 -1.33
CA VAL A 564 35.03 24.53 -1.57
C VAL A 564 35.25 25.17 -2.94
N PRO A 565 34.27 25.15 -3.86
CA PRO A 565 34.44 25.74 -5.18
C PRO A 565 34.78 27.23 -5.14
N GLU A 566 35.62 27.70 -6.07
CA GLU A 566 36.07 29.10 -6.14
C GLU A 566 34.92 30.12 -6.27
N TRP A 567 33.75 29.67 -6.72
CA TRP A 567 32.54 30.51 -6.78
C TRP A 567 32.09 31.03 -5.40
N PHE A 568 32.49 30.39 -4.30
CA PHE A 568 32.22 30.85 -2.93
C PHE A 568 33.33 31.80 -2.46
N ASN A 569 32.99 33.08 -2.28
CA ASN A 569 33.96 34.14 -1.94
C ASN A 569 34.45 34.08 -0.48
N TYR A 570 33.65 33.49 0.41
CA TYR A 570 34.04 33.26 1.80
C TYR A 570 34.20 31.76 2.00
N GLN A 571 35.40 31.32 2.35
CA GLN A 571 35.71 29.91 2.57
C GLN A 571 36.42 29.76 3.91
N CYS A 572 36.17 28.65 4.62
CA CYS A 572 36.78 28.37 5.90
C CYS A 572 37.03 26.87 6.07
N GLU A 573 38.16 26.55 6.70
CA GLU A 573 38.41 25.20 7.21
C GLU A 573 37.54 24.95 8.45
N GLY A 574 36.92 23.78 8.51
CA GLY A 574 35.99 23.37 9.54
C GLY A 574 34.52 23.67 9.23
N SER A 575 33.70 23.48 10.26
CA SER A 575 32.25 23.45 10.14
C SER A 575 31.54 24.78 10.46
N SER A 576 32.28 25.87 10.64
CA SER A 576 31.70 27.16 10.94
C SER A 576 32.50 28.31 10.34
N ILE A 577 31.79 29.31 9.84
CA ILE A 577 32.36 30.50 9.22
C ILE A 577 31.62 31.74 9.70
N LYS A 578 32.39 32.78 10.04
CA LYS A 578 31.88 34.10 10.41
C LYS A 578 32.33 35.11 9.36
N ILE A 579 31.40 35.83 8.75
CA ILE A 579 31.67 36.81 7.71
C ILE A 579 31.27 38.21 8.18
N LYS A 580 32.05 39.21 7.77
CA LYS A 580 31.69 40.62 7.93
C LYS A 580 30.82 41.03 6.74
N LEU A 581 29.67 41.60 7.02
CA LEU A 581 28.72 42.03 6.01
C LEU A 581 29.08 43.45 5.55
N PRO A 582 29.08 43.73 4.23
CA PRO A 582 29.36 45.08 3.75
C PRO A 582 28.27 46.06 4.21
N PRO A 583 28.57 47.37 4.30
CA PRO A 583 27.55 48.38 4.54
C PRO A 583 26.43 48.28 3.50
N ASN A 584 25.17 48.40 3.91
CA ASN A 584 24.00 48.28 3.04
C ASN A 584 23.93 46.96 2.23
N TRP A 585 24.48 45.87 2.76
CA TRP A 585 24.50 44.58 2.08
C TRP A 585 23.11 44.04 1.70
N ASN A 586 22.08 44.31 2.52
CA ASN A 586 20.68 43.90 2.32
C ASN A 586 19.91 44.95 1.51
N ASN A 587 20.44 45.31 0.34
CA ASN A 587 19.78 46.22 -0.60
C ASN A 587 18.76 45.48 -1.48
N THR A 588 18.08 46.20 -2.37
CA THR A 588 17.10 45.61 -3.30
C THR A 588 17.69 44.63 -4.32
N ASP A 589 19.01 44.64 -4.50
CA ASP A 589 19.71 43.73 -5.40
C ASP A 589 20.16 42.45 -4.71
N PHE A 590 20.17 42.39 -3.38
CA PHE A 590 20.54 41.18 -2.63
C PHE A 590 19.45 40.11 -2.77
N LEU A 591 19.87 38.90 -3.16
CA LEU A 591 18.98 37.77 -3.45
C LEU A 591 19.01 36.70 -2.35
N GLY A 592 20.09 36.63 -1.57
CA GLY A 592 20.24 35.71 -0.44
C GLY A 592 21.65 35.12 -0.32
N PHE A 593 21.84 34.28 0.70
CA PHE A 593 23.09 33.54 0.89
C PHE A 593 23.01 32.18 0.18
N VAL A 594 24.08 31.87 -0.56
CA VAL A 594 24.33 30.53 -1.08
C VAL A 594 25.44 29.92 -0.26
N VAL A 595 25.30 28.65 0.08
CA VAL A 595 26.13 28.03 1.10
C VAL A 595 26.61 26.65 0.63
N CYS A 596 27.83 26.32 1.07
CA CYS A 596 28.56 25.12 0.69
C CYS A 596 29.10 24.45 1.95
N ALA A 597 29.02 23.13 2.00
CA ALA A 597 29.70 22.32 3.00
C ALA A 597 30.44 21.18 2.29
N VAL A 598 31.71 21.00 2.63
CA VAL A 598 32.48 19.82 2.26
C VAL A 598 32.50 18.89 3.46
N ALA A 599 32.04 17.66 3.28
CA ALA A 599 31.94 16.69 4.35
C ALA A 599 32.70 15.41 4.05
N LEU A 600 33.16 14.75 5.12
CA LEU A 600 33.83 13.46 5.09
C LEU A 600 33.26 12.58 6.20
N GLY A 601 32.99 11.31 5.90
CA GLY A 601 32.60 10.30 6.89
C GLY A 601 31.76 9.16 6.31
N ASP A 602 31.48 8.17 7.16
CA ASP A 602 30.69 6.99 6.81
C ASP A 602 29.22 7.41 6.59
N TYR A 603 28.79 7.42 5.34
CA TYR A 603 27.42 7.76 4.96
C TYR A 603 26.56 6.51 4.85
N TYR A 604 25.34 6.61 5.38
CA TYR A 604 24.30 5.59 5.27
C TYR A 604 23.09 6.24 4.58
N PRO A 605 22.85 6.01 3.26
CA PRO A 605 21.61 6.41 2.64
C PRO A 605 20.50 5.47 3.13
N HIS A 606 19.94 5.78 4.29
CA HIS A 606 18.55 5.44 4.55
C HIS A 606 17.73 6.69 4.16
N PRO A 607 16.58 6.54 3.47
CA PRO A 607 15.73 7.65 2.99
C PRO A 607 15.45 8.77 3.99
N ASP A 608 15.48 8.46 5.29
CA ASP A 608 15.06 9.35 6.37
C ASP A 608 16.17 9.71 7.36
N CYS A 609 17.40 9.18 7.26
CA CYS A 609 18.29 9.16 8.42
C CYS A 609 19.40 10.21 8.47
N LEU A 610 19.68 11.00 7.43
CA LEU A 610 20.72 12.04 7.52
C LEU A 610 20.23 13.39 6.98
N CYS A 611 20.58 14.47 7.66
CA CYS A 611 20.26 15.82 7.23
C CYS A 611 21.43 16.76 7.51
N LEU A 612 21.94 17.44 6.47
CA LEU A 612 22.88 18.54 6.68
C LEU A 612 22.07 19.77 7.10
N SER A 613 22.29 20.18 8.35
CA SER A 613 21.73 21.41 8.91
C SER A 613 22.78 22.50 8.94
N SER A 614 22.38 23.73 8.63
CA SER A 614 23.19 24.91 8.92
C SER A 614 22.42 25.88 9.79
N HIS A 615 22.97 26.23 10.94
CA HIS A 615 22.45 27.33 11.73
C HIS A 615 23.06 28.63 11.25
N PHE A 616 22.18 29.56 10.88
CA PHE A 616 22.50 30.91 10.48
C PHE A 616 22.14 31.89 11.59
N HIS A 617 23.07 32.80 11.88
CA HIS A 617 22.87 33.89 12.83
C HIS A 617 23.30 35.22 12.22
N LEU A 618 22.38 36.18 12.17
CA LEU A 618 22.71 37.59 11.99
C LEU A 618 23.07 38.18 13.36
N LEU A 619 24.28 38.70 13.49
CA LEU A 619 24.77 39.26 14.74
C LEU A 619 24.58 40.77 14.71
N LYS A 620 23.64 41.23 15.53
CA LYS A 620 23.56 42.61 16.05
C LYS A 620 23.72 42.50 17.56
N THR A 621 24.29 43.52 18.21
CA THR A 621 24.36 43.59 19.67
C THR A 621 22.97 43.34 20.29
N ASN A 622 22.80 42.14 20.88
CA ASN A 622 21.68 41.65 21.70
C ASN A 622 20.44 41.01 21.04
N HIS A 623 20.36 40.83 19.72
CA HIS A 623 19.28 40.04 19.10
C HIS A 623 19.82 39.11 18.00
N SER A 624 19.93 37.81 18.30
CA SER A 624 20.30 36.78 17.34
C SER A 624 19.07 35.99 16.91
N GLU A 625 18.68 36.10 15.64
CA GLU A 625 17.73 35.18 15.03
C GLU A 625 18.49 33.93 14.55
N THR A 626 17.93 32.74 14.78
CA THR A 626 18.51 31.47 14.34
C THR A 626 17.56 30.81 13.37
N MET A 627 18.02 30.54 12.15
CA MET A 627 17.23 29.80 11.17
C MET A 627 18.04 28.60 10.67
N PRO A 628 17.45 27.38 10.67
CA PRO A 628 18.10 26.22 10.09
C PRO A 628 17.92 26.24 8.57
N PHE A 629 19.02 26.16 7.83
CA PHE A 629 18.97 25.61 6.49
C PHE A 629 18.95 24.08 6.59
N LEU A 630 18.04 23.45 5.86
CA LEU A 630 17.82 22.00 5.96
C LEU A 630 18.01 21.36 4.59
N TRP A 631 19.13 20.68 4.41
CA TRP A 631 19.32 19.75 3.29
C TRP A 631 18.84 18.37 3.71
N ARG A 632 17.78 17.86 3.08
CA ARG A 632 17.37 16.46 3.22
C ARG A 632 17.82 15.68 2.01
N PHE A 633 18.44 14.53 2.24
CA PHE A 633 18.60 13.54 1.19
C PHE A 633 17.21 13.03 0.81
N LYS A 634 16.79 13.22 -0.45
CA LYS A 634 15.62 12.54 -1.00
C LYS A 634 16.14 11.32 -1.76
N GLY A 635 16.15 10.16 -1.12
CA GLY A 635 16.43 8.88 -1.76
C GLY A 635 15.24 7.95 -1.60
N GLY A 636 14.69 7.44 -2.70
CA GLY A 636 13.65 6.41 -2.70
C GLY A 636 14.22 5.00 -2.84
N SER A 637 13.46 4.05 -2.26
CA SER A 637 13.46 2.57 -2.28
C SER A 637 14.69 1.78 -1.80
N ASP A 638 14.53 1.15 -0.62
CA ASP A 638 14.71 -0.27 -0.24
C ASP A 638 15.86 -1.15 -0.81
N ASP A 639 16.97 -0.60 -1.32
CA ASP A 639 18.16 -1.42 -1.64
C ASP A 639 19.28 -1.28 -0.60
N ASP A 640 19.70 -2.42 -0.06
CA ASP A 640 20.67 -2.66 1.04
C ASP A 640 22.14 -2.30 0.72
N ASP A 641 22.47 -1.76 -0.45
CA ASP A 641 23.83 -1.35 -0.79
C ASP A 641 24.06 0.14 -0.49
N VAL A 642 24.57 0.38 0.71
CA VAL A 642 24.97 1.69 1.26
C VAL A 642 26.34 2.11 0.72
N PRO A 643 26.45 3.11 -0.18
CA PRO A 643 27.74 3.69 -0.54
C PRO A 643 28.37 4.38 0.67
N THR A 644 29.55 3.89 1.07
CA THR A 644 30.45 4.58 2.00
C THR A 644 31.22 5.65 1.22
N PHE A 645 31.11 6.91 1.62
CA PHE A 645 31.94 7.98 1.05
C PHE A 645 33.38 7.82 1.55
N THR A 646 34.17 7.05 0.82
CA THR A 646 35.63 6.94 1.06
C THR A 646 36.38 8.22 0.68
N SER A 647 35.71 9.19 0.05
CA SER A 647 36.22 10.49 -0.36
C SER A 647 35.32 11.65 0.13
N PRO A 648 35.84 12.89 0.26
CA PRO A 648 35.02 14.04 0.62
C PRO A 648 33.95 14.38 -0.43
N TYR A 649 32.84 14.95 0.04
CA TYR A 649 31.68 15.34 -0.76
C TYR A 649 31.31 16.80 -0.58
N ILE A 650 30.88 17.43 -1.67
CA ILE A 650 30.43 18.82 -1.71
C ILE A 650 28.90 18.84 -1.69
N PHE A 651 28.34 19.63 -0.79
CA PHE A 651 26.91 19.93 -0.69
C PHE A 651 26.72 21.44 -0.87
N THR A 652 25.89 21.84 -1.83
CA THR A 652 25.58 23.25 -2.09
C THR A 652 24.09 23.50 -2.09
N TRP A 653 23.65 24.54 -1.39
CA TRP A 653 22.22 24.86 -1.37
C TRP A 653 21.97 26.34 -1.24
N PHE A 654 20.78 26.69 -1.68
CA PHE A 654 20.18 28.00 -1.56
C PHE A 654 18.75 27.80 -1.07
N GLN A 655 18.33 28.66 -0.16
CA GLN A 655 16.94 28.76 0.27
C GLN A 655 16.63 30.26 0.42
N TYR A 656 15.59 30.73 -0.27
CA TYR A 656 15.19 32.13 -0.21
C TYR A 656 14.82 32.53 1.22
N GLN A 657 15.21 33.70 1.69
CA GLN A 657 14.84 34.14 3.03
C GLN A 657 14.62 35.65 3.02
N MET A 658 13.76 36.12 3.93
CA MET A 658 13.65 37.53 4.25
C MET A 658 14.65 37.83 5.37
N TYR A 659 15.49 38.85 5.17
CA TYR A 659 16.51 39.23 6.14
C TYR A 659 16.15 40.56 6.79
N ASN A 660 16.26 40.62 8.11
CA ASN A 660 16.09 41.86 8.87
C ASN A 660 17.28 42.81 8.59
N GLN A 661 17.03 44.12 8.57
CA GLN A 661 18.05 45.12 8.23
C GLN A 661 18.88 45.48 9.49
N ASP A 662 20.17 45.81 9.29
CA ASP A 662 21.15 46.28 10.29
C ASP A 662 22.16 45.27 10.90
N ALA A 663 22.36 44.07 10.33
CA ALA A 663 23.41 43.17 10.79
C ALA A 663 24.80 43.55 10.24
N GLU A 664 25.83 43.54 11.09
CA GLU A 664 27.23 43.79 10.71
C GLU A 664 28.01 42.50 10.43
N GLU A 665 27.60 41.40 11.06
CA GLU A 665 28.24 40.10 10.92
C GLU A 665 27.19 38.99 10.72
N ALA A 666 27.55 37.97 9.94
CA ALA A 666 26.79 36.74 9.82
C ALA A 666 27.65 35.55 10.22
N SER A 667 27.09 34.62 10.98
CA SER A 667 27.73 33.37 11.39
C SER A 667 26.95 32.18 10.87
N PHE A 668 27.65 31.23 10.28
CA PHE A 668 27.10 29.98 9.77
C PHE A 668 27.78 28.81 10.46
N LYS A 669 27.00 27.83 10.90
CA LYS A 669 27.50 26.61 11.52
C LYS A 669 26.81 25.39 10.91
N PHE A 670 27.60 24.52 10.30
CA PHE A 670 27.18 23.35 9.56
C PHE A 670 27.38 22.09 10.39
N PHE A 671 26.41 21.19 10.37
CA PHE A 671 26.50 19.92 11.07
C PHE A 671 25.47 18.95 10.51
N PHE A 672 25.78 17.67 10.57
CA PHE A 672 24.85 16.61 10.18
C PHE A 672 24.00 16.21 11.38
N LYS A 673 22.73 15.90 11.13
CA LYS A 673 21.84 15.27 12.09
C LYS A 673 21.39 13.90 11.60
N GLU A 674 21.33 12.93 12.49
CA GLU A 674 20.85 11.57 12.28
C GLU A 674 19.56 11.30 13.05
N TRP A 675 18.66 10.50 12.49
CA TRP A 675 17.51 9.97 13.20
C TRP A 675 17.88 8.65 13.88
N ILE A 676 17.69 8.60 15.20
CA ILE A 676 17.87 7.40 16.04
C ILE A 676 16.63 7.29 16.92
N ASP A 677 15.87 6.20 16.80
CA ASP A 677 14.66 5.93 17.59
C ASP A 677 13.64 7.11 17.58
N ASP A 678 13.34 7.66 16.40
CA ASP A 678 12.48 8.85 16.20
C ASP A 678 12.99 10.16 16.85
N ILE A 679 14.26 10.21 17.26
CA ILE A 679 14.92 11.39 17.82
C ILE A 679 16.02 11.87 16.86
N ASN A 680 16.05 13.18 16.61
CA ASN A 680 17.01 13.82 15.72
C ASN A 680 18.26 14.30 16.49
N VAL A 681 19.38 13.61 16.35
CA VAL A 681 20.64 13.84 17.11
C VAL A 681 21.77 14.27 16.17
N GLN A 682 22.74 15.05 16.63
CA GLN A 682 23.90 15.40 15.79
C GLN A 682 24.75 14.16 15.47
N SER A 683 25.04 13.94 14.19
CA SER A 683 25.87 12.81 13.73
C SER A 683 27.30 12.91 14.26
N SER A 684 27.84 11.80 14.76
CA SER A 684 29.26 11.64 15.07
C SER A 684 30.07 11.04 13.93
N LYS A 685 29.39 10.48 12.90
CA LYS A 685 29.99 9.69 11.82
C LYS A 685 30.41 10.55 10.64
N THR A 686 29.69 11.63 10.36
CA THR A 686 29.97 12.56 9.26
C THR A 686 30.39 13.92 9.80
N LYS A 687 31.51 14.46 9.31
CA LYS A 687 32.04 15.77 9.72
C LYS A 687 32.14 16.71 8.53
N VAL A 688 31.71 17.96 8.73
CA VAL A 688 32.00 19.06 7.80
C VAL A 688 33.44 19.49 8.02
N ILE A 689 34.28 19.28 7.01
CA ILE A 689 35.70 19.60 7.04
C ILE A 689 35.98 20.99 6.47
N ARG A 690 35.11 21.51 5.59
CA ARG A 690 35.21 22.88 5.03
C ARG A 690 33.83 23.44 4.79
N CYS A 691 33.72 24.76 4.77
CA CYS A 691 32.48 25.42 4.40
C CYS A 691 32.72 26.70 3.62
N GLY A 692 31.72 27.08 2.82
CA GLY A 692 31.76 28.26 1.97
C GLY A 692 30.45 29.02 1.95
N ILE A 693 30.52 30.34 1.78
CA ILE A 693 29.39 31.25 1.63
C ILE A 693 29.62 32.16 0.42
N ARG A 694 28.56 32.36 -0.37
CA ARG A 694 28.47 33.42 -1.38
C ARG A 694 27.26 34.28 -1.07
N MET A 695 27.45 35.60 -1.12
CA MET A 695 26.35 36.57 -1.13
C MET A 695 25.90 36.73 -2.57
N LEU A 696 24.65 36.41 -2.88
CA LEU A 696 24.11 36.48 -4.23
C LEU A 696 23.40 37.81 -4.45
N TYR A 697 23.72 38.47 -5.55
CA TYR A 697 23.14 39.74 -5.98
C TYR A 697 22.56 39.64 -7.38
N ARG A 698 21.63 40.53 -7.73
CA ARG A 698 21.00 40.60 -9.06
C ARG A 698 22.01 40.74 -10.20
N GLN A 699 23.11 41.45 -9.97
CA GLN A 699 24.20 41.61 -10.94
C GLN A 699 24.91 40.28 -11.27
N ASP A 700 24.92 39.31 -10.35
CA ASP A 700 25.52 37.99 -10.59
C ASP A 700 24.79 37.25 -11.73
N ALA A 701 23.58 37.67 -12.10
CA ALA A 701 22.85 37.17 -13.27
C ALA A 701 23.63 37.36 -14.59
N GLU A 702 24.45 38.40 -14.68
CA GLU A 702 25.28 38.69 -15.85
C GLU A 702 26.36 37.62 -16.07
N GLU A 703 26.89 37.02 -14.99
CA GLU A 703 27.86 35.90 -15.05
C GLU A 703 27.29 34.70 -15.84
N PHE A 704 25.96 34.56 -15.89
CA PHE A 704 25.25 33.45 -16.51
C PHE A 704 24.49 33.86 -17.78
N GLY A 705 24.69 35.08 -18.28
CA GLY A 705 23.98 35.60 -19.46
C GLY A 705 22.48 35.81 -19.25
N ILE A 706 22.01 35.84 -18.00
CA ILE A 706 20.61 36.10 -17.64
C ILE A 706 20.41 37.61 -17.61
N ARG A 707 19.57 38.15 -18.49
CA ARG A 707 19.21 39.59 -18.46
C ARG A 707 18.30 39.85 -17.26
N PRO A 708 18.69 40.68 -16.27
CA PRO A 708 17.80 41.03 -15.18
C PRO A 708 16.60 41.78 -15.75
N TYR A 709 15.37 41.36 -15.44
CA TYR A 709 14.19 42.16 -15.77
C TYR A 709 14.29 43.54 -15.10
N LYS A 710 13.85 44.59 -15.80
CA LYS A 710 13.37 45.82 -15.15
C LYS A 710 12.09 45.46 -14.39
N ILE A 711 12.20 45.18 -13.09
CA ILE A 711 11.03 45.01 -12.21
C ILE A 711 10.76 46.36 -11.56
N TYR A 712 9.52 46.83 -11.67
CA TYR A 712 9.01 48.06 -11.06
C TYR A 712 9.27 48.06 -9.54
N PRO A 713 9.64 49.21 -8.94
CA PRO A 713 10.03 49.28 -7.54
C PRO A 713 8.91 48.74 -6.64
N ILE A 714 9.26 47.77 -5.80
CA ILE A 714 8.47 47.38 -4.64
C ILE A 714 8.52 48.59 -3.70
N ALA A 715 7.39 49.29 -3.53
CA ALA A 715 7.30 50.37 -2.56
C ALA A 715 7.62 49.80 -1.16
N PRO A 716 8.42 50.49 -0.34
CA PRO A 716 8.69 50.06 1.02
C PRO A 716 7.37 49.98 1.81
N PRO A 717 7.27 49.09 2.81
CA PRO A 717 6.08 49.02 3.65
C PRO A 717 5.91 50.35 4.38
N THR A 718 4.90 51.12 4.00
CA THR A 718 4.49 52.30 4.74
C THR A 718 3.87 51.84 6.06
N ASN A 719 4.64 51.94 7.14
CA ASN A 719 4.13 51.91 8.51
C ASN A 719 3.27 53.16 8.73
N THR A 720 2.01 53.12 8.29
CA THR A 720 0.97 54.02 8.77
C THR A 720 -0.28 53.19 9.02
N ILE A 721 -0.48 52.85 10.29
CA ILE A 721 -1.77 52.42 10.82
C ILE A 721 -2.71 53.61 10.69
N SER A 722 -3.47 53.68 9.60
CA SER A 722 -4.67 54.52 9.55
C SER A 722 -5.85 53.71 10.06
N LYS A 723 -6.46 54.20 11.14
CA LYS A 723 -7.71 53.71 11.72
C LYS A 723 -8.83 53.61 10.66
N PRO A 724 -9.82 52.72 10.83
CA PRO A 724 -10.98 52.66 9.96
C PRO A 724 -11.94 53.81 10.32
N ASP A 725 -11.95 54.88 9.52
CA ASP A 725 -12.98 55.90 9.62
C ASP A 725 -14.15 55.57 8.69
N GLN A 726 -15.26 55.33 9.40
CA GLN A 726 -16.68 55.45 9.10
C GLN A 726 -17.10 55.86 7.67
N VAL A 727 -18.02 55.02 7.18
CA VAL A 727 -19.07 55.32 6.20
C VAL A 727 -19.64 56.73 6.40
N GLN A 728 -19.56 57.58 5.37
CA GLN A 728 -20.57 58.60 5.10
C GLN A 728 -21.00 58.51 3.63
N VAL A 729 -22.32 58.48 3.50
CA VAL A 729 -23.16 58.59 2.31
C VAL A 729 -23.29 60.08 1.95
N GLU A 730 -23.74 60.34 0.70
CA GLU A 730 -24.14 61.62 0.06
C GLU A 730 -23.09 62.17 -0.91
N GLU A 731 -23.42 62.69 -2.10
CA GLU A 731 -24.57 62.62 -3.03
C GLU A 731 -24.08 63.33 -4.32
N GLU A 732 -24.68 62.97 -5.44
CA GLU A 732 -24.76 63.64 -6.77
C GLU A 732 -23.93 64.91 -7.08
N GLU A 733 -23.17 64.86 -8.18
CA GLU A 733 -23.48 65.53 -9.47
C GLU A 733 -22.74 64.88 -10.64
#